data_AF-A0A182YEG3-F1
#
_entry.id   AF-A0A182YEG3-F1
#
_cell.length_a   1.000
_cell.length_b   1.000
_cell.length_c   1.000
_cell.angle_alpha   90.00
_cell.angle_beta   90.00
_cell.angle_gamma   90.00
#
_symmetry.space_group_name_H-M   'P 1'
#
loop_
_entity.id
_entity.type
_entity.pdbx_description
1 polymer ?
#
loop_
_entity_poly.entity_id
_entity_poly.type
_entity_poly.pdbx_seq_one_letter_code
_entity_poly.pdbx_strand_id
1 'polypeptide(L)'
;MKFSEIIVPLVVALQIVPRLVHSMQPALYELDDWTKCDIAPEKDWYCVVRVILSGAAVTASSSNFEVDDVRRFRRTLLDRGICLPASERTASKVSTLLRTSFPTSWNRSDRYVLNRTFFPVSMHPDVSTERAVSDEIDRRLVAQYRGLTAYTEIEYCLKSNPKPDFEQAIGVSVAVALALACVLLLNARQWIGAQFQTPSTDRKPTIKQFALFDMYKCFGSVGVVLAHCCLFGPFLVPMKNIELLEEVIAHPNAKVWRLVCPFLMLVFFTMSSMLLTVKLLHADPSHRPTFGAIVLNRLIRLVPLNLLMIAFGTLAYDRFSGGGPLGSRQLIMEQGFCRSYWWMNVLFISNFNMHKPCLPDSWYVSADMQLYVVITLAIIAITPNHTWLIVGFMIACSFVGPFLTVLWTDFDPVGPSNLHEMRFFLLDSNFMAQLYTPFYNNLAWSVSGMIAGIVYNQWQRTDPNSASQKRILNNLHLAIMILLVILGLSISATITASEDESQTNRWWLAVCYSTYKFTAASFFGAFFLRIIVAEKDIYIPPIVRMGATLYYCIYFIHFPVMRIVYYDYELMPPLFQYENLTDCFEQYPSSVYCVVKTVLKPMADSKIWQTIEVTSIFEVLCSKVLKKVFKYSKNPSYHDHSLLDRGMCVAACIKLVNSLNSSHKATLHTEPLTVKPYHLLSIPSEQNGLPQHETRYGRILNICVNHHLQQRYNLTGYSELEQCTTAESHRPALDAYHVLFGLIVVILCGAVGYASYTDWRATKPPSDNNNESPRQRADGLWMEFSLRRTWCQLIAAPKSSLQRDFAFVEIFRMLSVLIILAIHVSMCFTAAPTANMRPLEEFYGLKLSLIAVSVFPFQVHTFFTISGVMLAVHFLEHAASKAHRIGLSFLWKGVVMRYVRIFPVLFVVWLYQVSWLDWFARGPGDYRYFGLEKDNCRTNGWLNFLFLNNYFKYSNMCMQQTWHLAADFQFFLVGLPLLLLINRHPRLLVPLLTATTIFSIGAPIVNLYHHKLPGVILANFKQLRFVFYAHPALKNDYMLSHPHTCSYFSGLFAGIAYHRYRNASVPVLSNGTTAWLLKWVPPTMVLLQAIVSPLFYGLDYSQPMLWNAIYGAVHRCCWGAMCATGILYGATVWQGRHSWLHFHSVLQMLSKLSFGVFMVQFNVLKSLTQNATGNGIDFSWKIFFESVAYTWIVCYAIALILALMVELPAAAIFKRLFGATKSQHDGKDKEKSATKSE
;
A
#
# COMPACT_ATOMS: atom_id res chain seq x y z
N MET A 1 17.42 15.72 3.36
CA MET A 1 17.00 14.90 4.51
C MET A 1 15.96 13.91 4.01
N LYS A 2 16.21 12.62 4.23
CA LYS A 2 15.43 11.53 3.66
C LYS A 2 14.21 11.28 4.55
N PHE A 3 13.02 11.48 3.99
CA PHE A 3 11.74 11.15 4.61
C PHE A 3 11.59 9.63 4.89
N SER A 4 12.47 8.80 4.30
CA SER A 4 12.51 7.34 4.47
C SER A 4 13.20 6.88 5.75
N GLU A 5 14.01 7.71 6.42
CA GLU A 5 14.80 7.26 7.60
C GLU A 5 14.04 7.42 8.94
N ILE A 6 12.88 8.08 8.95
CA ILE A 6 12.04 8.25 10.16
C ILE A 6 10.99 7.12 10.27
N ILE A 7 10.64 6.44 9.18
CA ILE A 7 9.66 5.34 9.18
C ILE A 7 10.32 3.98 9.51
N VAL A 8 11.62 3.83 9.26
CA VAL A 8 12.35 2.57 9.48
C VAL A 8 12.42 2.13 10.95
N PRO A 9 12.58 3.02 11.96
CA PRO A 9 12.48 2.61 13.37
C PRO A 9 11.05 2.18 13.78
N LEU A 10 10.03 2.63 13.04
CA LEU A 10 8.61 2.30 13.28
C LEU A 10 8.31 0.83 12.95
N VAL A 11 9.02 0.25 11.98
CA VAL A 11 8.82 -1.13 11.51
C VAL A 11 9.66 -2.14 12.30
N VAL A 12 10.84 -1.72 12.79
CA VAL A 12 11.74 -2.61 13.54
C VAL A 12 11.25 -2.83 14.99
N ALA A 13 10.57 -1.85 15.60
CA ALA A 13 10.03 -2.01 16.96
C ALA A 13 8.77 -2.90 17.03
N LEU A 14 8.10 -3.16 15.90
CA LEU A 14 6.92 -4.04 15.82
C LEU A 14 7.26 -5.52 15.59
N GLN A 15 8.55 -5.88 15.54
CA GLN A 15 8.99 -7.22 15.11
C GLN A 15 9.37 -8.20 16.24
N ILE A 16 9.20 -7.88 17.52
CA ILE A 16 9.49 -8.83 18.60
C ILE A 16 8.46 -8.70 19.72
N VAL A 17 7.38 -9.49 19.66
CA VAL A 17 6.64 -9.87 20.87
C VAL A 17 6.25 -11.35 20.80
N PRO A 18 6.58 -12.18 21.81
CA PRO A 18 6.12 -13.56 21.91
C PRO A 18 4.63 -13.60 22.27
N ARG A 19 3.87 -14.50 21.63
CA ARG A 19 2.52 -14.90 22.07
C ARG A 19 2.63 -15.46 23.49
N LEU A 20 1.98 -14.83 24.48
CA LEU A 20 1.79 -15.46 25.79
C LEU A 20 0.59 -14.87 26.56
N VAL A 21 -0.19 -15.82 27.11
CA VAL A 21 -1.21 -15.74 28.18
C VAL A 21 -2.61 -15.24 27.80
N HIS A 22 -3.56 -16.19 27.72
CA HIS A 22 -4.99 -15.93 27.92
C HIS A 22 -5.23 -15.31 29.30
N SER A 23 -5.73 -14.07 29.35
CA SER A 23 -6.15 -13.45 30.61
C SER A 23 -7.58 -13.92 30.99
N MET A 24 -7.75 -14.36 32.25
CA MET A 24 -9.03 -14.71 32.89
C MET A 24 -9.97 -13.49 33.12
N GLN A 25 -9.92 -12.46 32.28
CA GLN A 25 -10.62 -11.18 32.48
C GLN A 25 -11.76 -10.96 31.46
N PRO A 26 -12.85 -10.26 31.82
CA PRO A 26 -13.93 -9.91 30.91
C PRO A 26 -13.46 -9.03 29.73
N ALA A 27 -13.99 -9.28 28.53
CA ALA A 27 -13.71 -8.46 27.36
C ALA A 27 -14.25 -7.02 27.51
N LEU A 28 -13.46 -6.03 27.07
CA LEU A 28 -13.80 -4.60 27.17
C LEU A 28 -15.06 -4.25 26.34
N TYR A 29 -15.21 -4.88 25.18
CA TYR A 29 -16.39 -4.78 24.32
C TYR A 29 -16.96 -6.16 24.05
N GLU A 30 -18.26 -6.32 24.26
CA GLU A 30 -18.98 -7.54 23.90
C GLU A 30 -20.38 -7.12 23.43
N LEU A 31 -20.52 -7.02 22.11
CA LEU A 31 -21.74 -6.53 21.45
C LEU A 31 -22.44 -7.71 20.78
N ASP A 32 -23.70 -7.93 21.12
CA ASP A 32 -24.56 -8.87 20.41
C ASP A 32 -24.61 -8.48 18.92
N ASP A 33 -24.76 -9.48 18.06
CA ASP A 33 -24.86 -9.29 16.61
C ASP A 33 -26.14 -8.48 16.28
N TRP A 34 -25.96 -7.17 16.08
CA TRP A 34 -27.06 -6.25 15.87
C TRP A 34 -27.85 -6.56 14.60
N THR A 35 -27.24 -7.24 13.61
CA THR A 35 -27.91 -7.64 12.37
C THR A 35 -28.89 -8.79 12.54
N LYS A 36 -28.73 -9.58 13.62
CA LYS A 36 -29.62 -10.67 14.00
C LYS A 36 -30.73 -10.23 14.94
N CYS A 37 -30.66 -9.01 15.47
CA CYS A 37 -31.71 -8.43 16.30
C CYS A 37 -32.84 -7.89 15.40
N ASP A 38 -34.06 -8.40 15.52
CA ASP A 38 -35.21 -7.94 14.73
C ASP A 38 -35.78 -6.64 15.30
N ILE A 39 -35.01 -5.55 15.16
CA ILE A 39 -35.27 -4.26 15.81
C ILE A 39 -36.56 -3.64 15.28
N ALA A 40 -37.63 -3.72 16.06
CA ALA A 40 -38.90 -3.06 15.78
C ALA A 40 -39.61 -2.65 17.09
N PRO A 41 -40.49 -1.62 17.06
CA PRO A 41 -41.14 -1.12 18.27
C PRO A 41 -41.89 -2.21 19.06
N GLU A 42 -42.52 -3.14 18.34
CA GLU A 42 -43.32 -4.25 18.88
C GLU A 42 -42.51 -5.55 19.08
N LYS A 43 -41.23 -5.60 18.66
CA LYS A 43 -40.37 -6.79 18.71
C LYS A 43 -39.17 -6.57 19.63
N ASP A 44 -37.97 -6.81 19.13
CA ASP A 44 -36.74 -6.79 19.91
C ASP A 44 -36.14 -5.38 19.90
N TRP A 45 -35.48 -5.00 20.99
CA TRP A 45 -34.77 -3.73 21.08
C TRP A 45 -33.28 -4.00 21.20
N TYR A 46 -32.45 -3.18 20.56
CA TYR A 46 -31.00 -3.28 20.72
C TYR A 46 -30.50 -2.17 21.63
N CYS A 47 -30.03 -2.51 22.83
CA CYS A 47 -29.59 -1.55 23.82
C CYS A 47 -28.06 -1.56 23.94
N VAL A 48 -27.46 -0.36 23.92
CA VAL A 48 -26.04 -0.18 24.24
C VAL A 48 -25.94 0.21 25.71
N VAL A 49 -25.16 -0.57 26.45
CA VAL A 49 -25.16 -0.58 27.91
C VAL A 49 -23.74 -0.48 28.41
N ARG A 50 -23.54 0.42 29.37
CA ARG A 50 -22.29 0.57 30.10
C ARG A 50 -22.36 -0.23 31.39
N VAL A 51 -21.31 -0.97 31.67
CA VAL A 51 -21.27 -1.94 32.76
C VAL A 51 -20.07 -1.62 33.66
N ILE A 52 -20.35 -1.36 34.93
CA ILE A 52 -19.34 -1.11 35.96
C ILE A 52 -19.27 -2.33 36.85
N LEU A 53 -18.13 -3.00 36.90
CA LEU A 53 -17.93 -4.16 37.76
C LEU A 53 -17.83 -3.75 39.24
N SER A 54 -18.49 -4.53 40.10
CA SER A 54 -18.54 -4.37 41.56
C SER A 54 -18.52 -5.76 42.24
N GLY A 55 -18.18 -5.83 43.53
CA GLY A 55 -18.19 -7.07 44.33
C GLY A 55 -16.87 -7.43 45.02
N ALA A 56 -16.92 -8.45 45.90
CA ALA A 56 -15.80 -8.84 46.78
C ALA A 56 -14.52 -9.25 46.03
N ALA A 57 -14.64 -9.78 44.81
CA ALA A 57 -13.51 -10.15 43.95
C ALA A 57 -12.77 -8.93 43.36
N VAL A 58 -13.44 -7.78 43.25
CA VAL A 58 -12.85 -6.51 42.78
C VAL A 58 -12.22 -5.73 43.95
N THR A 59 -12.84 -5.80 45.14
CA THR A 59 -12.41 -5.04 46.34
C THR A 59 -11.41 -5.77 47.24
N ALA A 60 -11.02 -7.01 46.93
CA ALA A 60 -10.01 -7.74 47.70
C ALA A 60 -8.61 -7.12 47.51
N SER A 61 -7.81 -7.05 48.57
CA SER A 61 -6.42 -6.54 48.56
C SER A 61 -5.47 -7.32 47.62
N SER A 62 -5.92 -8.45 47.08
CA SER A 62 -5.19 -9.32 46.13
C SER A 62 -5.91 -9.46 44.77
N SER A 63 -6.74 -8.50 44.37
CA SER A 63 -7.49 -8.60 43.10
C SER A 63 -6.56 -8.42 41.89
N ASN A 64 -6.77 -9.24 40.85
CA ASN A 64 -6.05 -9.14 39.57
C ASN A 64 -6.56 -7.97 38.68
N PHE A 65 -7.40 -7.09 39.23
CA PHE A 65 -8.01 -5.96 38.53
C PHE A 65 -7.37 -4.67 39.03
N GLU A 66 -6.27 -4.25 38.41
CA GLU A 66 -5.71 -2.91 38.66
C GLU A 66 -6.69 -1.85 38.16
N VAL A 67 -7.22 -1.05 39.09
CA VAL A 67 -8.24 -0.03 38.80
C VAL A 67 -7.61 1.27 38.28
N ASP A 68 -6.34 1.52 38.59
CA ASP A 68 -5.62 2.79 38.31
C ASP A 68 -4.29 2.60 37.54
N ASP A 69 -4.19 1.57 36.68
CA ASP A 69 -3.06 1.48 35.75
C ASP A 69 -3.26 2.45 34.56
N VAL A 70 -2.46 3.50 34.53
CA VAL A 70 -2.46 4.53 33.49
C VAL A 70 -2.01 3.97 32.12
N ARG A 71 -1.28 2.84 32.11
CA ARG A 71 -0.73 2.18 30.92
C ARG A 71 -1.63 1.06 30.36
N ARG A 72 -2.81 0.81 30.94
CA ARG A 72 -3.78 -0.19 30.46
C ARG A 72 -5.21 0.37 30.43
N PHE A 73 -6.08 -0.23 29.62
CA PHE A 73 -7.50 0.08 29.70
C PHE A 73 -8.09 -0.45 31.00
N ARG A 74 -8.87 0.39 31.70
CA ARG A 74 -9.55 0.04 32.95
C ARG A 74 -10.51 -1.14 32.72
N ARG A 75 -10.18 -2.31 33.26
CA ARG A 75 -10.93 -3.58 33.07
C ARG A 75 -12.19 -3.71 33.93
N THR A 76 -12.49 -2.70 34.75
CA THR A 76 -13.71 -2.61 35.56
C THR A 76 -14.84 -1.82 34.89
N LEU A 77 -14.58 -1.20 33.74
CA LEU A 77 -15.56 -0.48 32.92
C LEU A 77 -15.69 -1.14 31.55
N LEU A 78 -16.85 -1.73 31.28
CA LEU A 78 -17.10 -2.53 30.09
C LEU A 78 -18.25 -1.94 29.27
N ASP A 79 -18.24 -2.20 27.95
CA ASP A 79 -19.35 -1.88 27.06
C ASP A 79 -20.02 -3.17 26.57
N ARG A 80 -21.35 -3.19 26.64
CA ARG A 80 -22.19 -4.30 26.21
C ARG A 80 -23.24 -3.81 25.21
N GLY A 81 -23.50 -4.62 24.20
CA GLY A 81 -24.60 -4.42 23.26
C GLY A 81 -25.53 -5.61 23.41
N ILE A 82 -26.79 -5.39 23.74
CA ILE A 82 -27.73 -6.48 24.03
C ILE A 82 -28.93 -6.36 23.11
N CYS A 83 -29.25 -7.48 22.44
CA CYS A 83 -30.55 -7.63 21.82
C CYS A 83 -31.53 -8.15 22.87
N LEU A 84 -32.48 -7.30 23.27
CA LEU A 84 -33.49 -7.62 24.28
C LEU A 84 -34.80 -8.05 23.58
N PRO A 85 -35.24 -9.31 23.74
CA PRO A 85 -36.49 -9.80 23.17
C PRO A 85 -37.73 -9.14 23.78
N ALA A 86 -38.83 -9.07 23.02
CA ALA A 86 -40.11 -8.54 23.50
C ALA A 86 -40.66 -9.26 24.75
N SER A 87 -40.42 -10.57 24.86
CA SER A 87 -40.87 -11.42 25.97
C SER A 87 -40.16 -11.11 27.29
N GLU A 88 -38.88 -10.76 27.25
CA GLU A 88 -38.08 -10.45 28.44
C GLU A 88 -38.38 -9.04 28.96
N ARG A 89 -38.73 -8.12 28.06
CA ARG A 89 -39.12 -6.74 28.37
C ARG A 89 -40.48 -6.63 29.07
N THR A 90 -41.35 -7.62 28.92
CA THR A 90 -42.73 -7.66 29.49
C THR A 90 -42.87 -8.60 30.68
N ALA A 91 -41.84 -9.37 31.03
CA ALA A 91 -41.88 -10.31 32.13
C ALA A 91 -41.93 -9.61 33.49
N SER A 92 -43.07 -9.70 34.17
CA SER A 92 -43.37 -9.14 35.52
C SER A 92 -42.58 -9.80 36.69
N LYS A 93 -41.64 -10.71 36.40
CA LYS A 93 -40.81 -11.40 37.40
C LYS A 93 -39.35 -10.95 37.31
N VAL A 94 -39.07 -9.68 37.56
CA VAL A 94 -37.70 -9.21 37.76
C VAL A 94 -37.49 -8.92 39.24
N SER A 95 -36.48 -9.56 39.83
CA SER A 95 -36.25 -9.57 41.28
C SER A 95 -36.12 -8.14 41.86
N THR A 96 -36.61 -7.97 43.08
CA THR A 96 -36.78 -6.71 43.84
C THR A 96 -35.48 -6.08 44.33
N LEU A 97 -34.36 -6.23 43.61
CA LEU A 97 -33.06 -5.67 44.00
C LEU A 97 -32.61 -4.59 43.02
N LEU A 98 -33.31 -3.46 43.01
CA LEU A 98 -32.72 -2.22 42.48
C LEU A 98 -31.60 -1.79 43.43
N ARG A 99 -30.33 -2.10 43.10
CA ARG A 99 -29.21 -1.32 43.65
C ARG A 99 -29.12 0.00 42.89
N THR A 100 -29.93 0.96 43.34
CA THR A 100 -29.94 2.36 42.84
C THR A 100 -28.68 3.15 43.19
N SER A 101 -27.89 2.68 44.17
CA SER A 101 -26.71 3.41 44.60
C SER A 101 -25.51 3.05 43.73
N PHE A 102 -25.04 4.04 42.98
CA PHE A 102 -23.73 4.02 42.33
C PHE A 102 -22.64 3.47 43.28
N PRO A 103 -21.73 2.59 42.83
CA PRO A 103 -20.72 1.99 43.71
C PRO A 103 -19.93 3.06 44.45
N THR A 104 -19.81 2.93 45.78
CA THR A 104 -19.06 3.89 46.62
C THR A 104 -17.56 3.88 46.34
N SER A 105 -17.04 2.80 45.74
CA SER A 105 -15.66 2.64 45.28
C SER A 105 -15.32 3.40 43.99
N TRP A 106 -16.31 4.04 43.36
CA TRP A 106 -16.13 4.77 42.11
C TRP A 106 -16.28 6.28 42.30
N ASN A 107 -15.39 7.06 41.67
CA ASN A 107 -15.57 8.50 41.56
C ASN A 107 -16.58 8.82 40.44
N ARG A 108 -17.51 9.76 40.69
CA ARG A 108 -18.53 10.13 39.68
C ARG A 108 -17.91 10.82 38.47
N SER A 109 -16.80 11.53 38.63
CA SER A 109 -16.09 12.26 37.55
C SER A 109 -15.41 11.34 36.54
N ASP A 110 -15.07 10.11 36.95
CA ASP A 110 -14.49 9.08 36.06
C ASP A 110 -15.54 8.48 35.11
N ARG A 111 -16.82 8.84 35.30
CA ARG A 111 -17.89 8.47 34.40
C ARG A 111 -17.97 9.45 33.23
N TYR A 112 -17.56 9.00 32.06
CA TYR A 112 -17.93 9.67 30.82
C TYR A 112 -19.38 9.33 30.44
N VAL A 113 -20.37 9.93 31.09
CA VAL A 113 -21.80 9.74 30.72
C VAL A 113 -22.15 10.67 29.57
N LEU A 114 -22.45 10.10 28.41
CA LEU A 114 -23.04 10.84 27.31
C LEU A 114 -24.42 11.38 27.75
N ASN A 115 -24.62 12.69 27.61
CA ASN A 115 -25.88 13.30 28.05
C ASN A 115 -27.05 12.76 27.20
N ARG A 116 -27.97 12.04 27.87
CA ARG A 116 -29.13 11.39 27.22
C ARG A 116 -30.01 12.37 26.46
N THR A 117 -29.96 13.67 26.76
CA THR A 117 -30.73 14.71 26.05
C THR A 117 -30.35 14.85 24.57
N PHE A 118 -29.17 14.41 24.15
CA PHE A 118 -28.78 14.44 22.75
C PHE A 118 -29.36 13.29 21.92
N PHE A 119 -29.79 12.20 22.58
CA PHE A 119 -30.50 11.13 21.90
C PHE A 119 -31.99 11.47 21.73
N PRO A 120 -32.62 11.08 20.62
CA PRO A 120 -34.07 11.18 20.45
C PRO A 120 -34.81 10.48 21.59
N VAL A 121 -35.95 11.04 22.00
CA VAL A 121 -36.81 10.46 23.06
C VAL A 121 -37.23 9.02 22.72
N SER A 122 -37.38 8.71 21.43
CA SER A 122 -37.66 7.34 20.97
C SER A 122 -36.56 6.33 21.35
N MET A 123 -35.32 6.77 21.58
CA MET A 123 -34.20 5.91 21.97
C MET A 123 -34.00 5.81 23.48
N HIS A 124 -34.78 6.53 24.28
CA HIS A 124 -34.65 6.52 25.73
C HIS A 124 -35.20 5.21 26.32
N PRO A 125 -34.48 4.58 27.26
CA PRO A 125 -34.98 3.42 27.97
C PRO A 125 -36.01 3.84 29.02
N ASP A 126 -37.01 2.99 29.23
CA ASP A 126 -37.93 3.06 30.36
C ASP A 126 -37.42 2.23 31.55
N VAL A 127 -37.99 2.45 32.73
CA VAL A 127 -37.54 1.81 33.98
C VAL A 127 -37.63 0.29 33.92
N SER A 128 -38.60 -0.28 33.20
CA SER A 128 -38.72 -1.73 32.97
C SER A 128 -37.56 -2.26 32.12
N THR A 129 -37.24 -1.56 31.03
CA THR A 129 -36.13 -1.92 30.14
C THR A 129 -34.78 -1.84 30.85
N GLU A 130 -34.53 -0.82 31.68
CA GLU A 130 -33.29 -0.77 32.48
C GLU A 130 -33.15 -1.97 33.42
N ARG A 131 -34.24 -2.44 34.04
CA ARG A 131 -34.21 -3.63 34.91
C ARG A 131 -33.96 -4.92 34.13
N ALA A 132 -34.65 -5.12 33.01
CA ALA A 132 -34.53 -6.34 32.21
C ALA A 132 -33.10 -6.50 31.64
N VAL A 133 -32.51 -5.40 31.16
CA VAL A 133 -31.13 -5.39 30.67
C VAL A 133 -30.12 -5.63 31.79
N SER A 134 -30.32 -5.03 32.98
CA SER A 134 -29.45 -5.25 34.13
C SER A 134 -29.43 -6.71 34.55
N ASP A 135 -30.59 -7.35 34.62
CA ASP A 135 -30.73 -8.76 35.00
C ASP A 135 -30.04 -9.70 33.99
N GLU A 136 -30.22 -9.44 32.69
CA GLU A 136 -29.58 -10.24 31.64
C GLU A 136 -28.06 -10.10 31.63
N ILE A 137 -27.52 -8.89 31.86
CA ILE A 137 -26.08 -8.65 31.99
C ILE A 137 -25.51 -9.37 33.20
N ASP A 138 -26.13 -9.22 34.37
CA ASP A 138 -25.68 -9.86 35.59
C ASP A 138 -25.71 -11.39 35.45
N ARG A 139 -26.76 -11.94 34.83
CA ARG A 139 -26.89 -13.37 34.55
C ARG A 139 -25.75 -13.89 33.66
N ARG A 140 -25.44 -13.19 32.55
CA ARG A 140 -24.33 -13.54 31.65
C ARG A 140 -22.98 -13.45 32.34
N LEU A 141 -22.76 -12.38 33.12
CA LEU A 141 -21.50 -12.16 33.83
C LEU A 141 -21.27 -13.20 34.94
N VAL A 142 -22.28 -13.50 35.76
CA VAL A 142 -22.16 -14.50 36.84
C VAL A 142 -21.98 -15.91 36.28
N ALA A 143 -22.60 -16.22 35.14
CA ALA A 143 -22.42 -17.51 34.47
C ALA A 143 -20.99 -17.72 33.97
N GLN A 144 -20.32 -16.66 33.51
CA GLN A 144 -18.98 -16.73 32.95
C GLN A 144 -17.87 -16.47 33.99
N TYR A 145 -18.15 -15.66 35.02
CA TYR A 145 -17.19 -15.24 36.04
C TYR A 145 -17.83 -15.29 37.44
N ARG A 146 -17.41 -16.26 38.26
CA ARG A 146 -17.93 -16.43 39.62
C ARG A 146 -17.47 -15.29 40.55
N GLY A 147 -18.42 -14.64 41.24
CA GLY A 147 -18.14 -13.63 42.26
C GLY A 147 -18.03 -12.18 41.75
N LEU A 148 -18.27 -11.93 40.46
CA LEU A 148 -18.44 -10.58 39.89
C LEU A 148 -19.92 -10.19 39.89
N THR A 149 -20.21 -8.91 40.15
CA THR A 149 -21.52 -8.29 39.96
C THR A 149 -21.37 -7.03 39.11
N ALA A 150 -22.41 -6.63 38.39
CA ALA A 150 -22.38 -5.42 37.60
C ALA A 150 -23.39 -4.36 38.09
N TYR A 151 -23.00 -3.11 37.90
CA TYR A 151 -23.91 -1.97 37.86
C TYR A 151 -24.04 -1.55 36.39
N THR A 152 -25.27 -1.52 35.86
CA THR A 152 -25.52 -1.25 34.44
C THR A 152 -26.21 0.09 34.26
N GLU A 153 -25.75 0.87 33.29
CA GLU A 153 -26.41 2.10 32.82
C GLU A 153 -26.64 1.98 31.30
N ILE A 154 -27.90 2.05 30.85
CA ILE A 154 -28.20 2.07 29.41
C ILE A 154 -27.83 3.44 28.83
N GLU A 155 -27.09 3.48 27.73
CA GLU A 155 -26.79 4.74 27.02
C GLU A 155 -27.99 5.12 26.14
N TYR A 156 -28.45 4.19 25.29
CA TYR A 156 -29.63 4.32 24.44
C TYR A 156 -30.07 2.93 23.95
N CYS A 157 -31.32 2.83 23.51
CA CYS A 157 -31.86 1.64 22.84
C CYS A 157 -32.40 2.00 21.45
N LEU A 158 -32.02 1.21 20.45
CA LEU A 158 -32.60 1.27 19.12
C LEU A 158 -33.93 0.51 19.14
N LYS A 159 -35.03 1.23 18.89
CA LYS A 159 -36.40 0.69 18.81
C LYS A 159 -36.91 0.56 17.38
N SER A 160 -36.19 1.13 16.42
CA SER A 160 -36.48 1.07 14.98
C SER A 160 -35.18 0.84 14.24
N ASN A 161 -35.18 -0.04 13.23
CA ASN A 161 -34.00 -0.29 12.41
C ASN A 161 -33.57 0.98 11.64
N PRO A 162 -32.39 1.56 11.91
CA PRO A 162 -31.92 2.79 11.27
C PRO A 162 -31.32 2.56 9.86
N LYS A 163 -31.16 1.30 9.43
CA LYS A 163 -30.54 0.94 8.14
C LYS A 163 -31.24 1.51 6.91
N PRO A 164 -32.59 1.52 6.79
CA PRO A 164 -33.26 2.08 5.62
C PRO A 164 -33.04 3.59 5.45
N ASP A 165 -33.07 4.35 6.56
CA ASP A 165 -32.78 5.79 6.55
C ASP A 165 -31.33 6.08 6.11
N PHE A 166 -30.40 5.22 6.54
CA PHE A 166 -28.99 5.27 6.14
C PHE A 166 -28.78 5.01 4.64
N GLU A 167 -29.39 3.95 4.10
CA GLU A 167 -29.32 3.63 2.68
C GLU A 167 -29.92 4.75 1.83
N GLN A 168 -31.04 5.33 2.27
CA GLN A 168 -31.67 6.46 1.60
C GLN A 168 -30.77 7.71 1.61
N ALA A 169 -30.16 8.04 2.75
CA ALA A 169 -29.31 9.22 2.89
C ALA A 169 -28.02 9.15 2.07
N ILE A 170 -27.39 7.97 2.00
CA ILE A 170 -26.26 7.73 1.09
C ILE A 170 -26.72 7.91 -0.35
N GLY A 171 -27.85 7.29 -0.74
CA GLY A 171 -28.38 7.38 -2.10
C GLY A 171 -28.64 8.83 -2.53
N VAL A 172 -29.27 9.63 -1.68
CA VAL A 172 -29.53 11.06 -1.93
C VAL A 172 -28.22 11.85 -2.02
N SER A 173 -27.27 11.63 -1.10
CA SER A 173 -26.00 12.37 -1.08
C SER A 173 -25.15 12.09 -2.32
N VAL A 174 -25.10 10.82 -2.76
CA VAL A 174 -24.42 10.41 -4.00
C VAL A 174 -25.12 11.00 -5.22
N ALA A 175 -26.46 10.98 -5.27
CA ALA A 175 -27.23 11.55 -6.37
C ALA A 175 -27.01 13.07 -6.50
N VAL A 176 -27.00 13.80 -5.38
CA VAL A 176 -26.70 15.25 -5.35
C VAL A 176 -25.27 15.51 -5.79
N ALA A 177 -24.29 14.74 -5.29
CA ALA A 177 -22.89 14.89 -5.68
C ALA A 177 -22.68 14.62 -7.19
N LEU A 178 -23.31 13.59 -7.74
CA LEU A 178 -23.26 13.26 -9.17
C LEU A 178 -23.96 14.32 -10.02
N ALA A 179 -25.11 14.83 -9.58
CA ALA A 179 -25.82 15.91 -10.27
C ALA A 179 -24.97 17.20 -10.30
N LEU A 180 -24.39 17.59 -9.15
CA LEU A 180 -23.48 18.73 -9.07
C LEU A 180 -22.21 18.52 -9.89
N ALA A 181 -21.62 17.32 -9.86
CA ALA A 181 -20.46 16.98 -10.69
C ALA A 181 -20.79 17.06 -12.18
N CYS A 182 -21.96 16.55 -12.60
CA CYS A 182 -22.44 16.67 -13.99
C CYS A 182 -22.66 18.13 -14.39
N VAL A 183 -23.34 18.93 -13.56
CA VAL A 183 -23.55 20.37 -13.81
C VAL A 183 -22.21 21.13 -13.90
N LEU A 184 -21.27 20.83 -12.99
CA LEU A 184 -19.93 21.41 -12.99
C LEU A 184 -19.11 20.95 -14.21
N LEU A 185 -19.19 19.68 -14.62
CA LEU A 185 -18.50 19.17 -15.81
C LEU A 185 -19.07 19.76 -17.11
N LEU A 186 -20.38 19.99 -17.17
CA LEU A 186 -21.05 20.63 -18.31
C LEU A 186 -20.68 22.12 -18.41
N ASN A 187 -20.64 22.83 -17.28
CA ASN A 187 -20.33 24.27 -17.25
C ASN A 187 -18.81 24.56 -17.29
N ALA A 188 -17.97 23.70 -16.72
CA ALA A 188 -16.52 23.94 -16.59
C ALA A 188 -15.71 23.48 -17.82
N ARG A 189 -16.34 22.87 -18.83
CA ARG A 189 -15.69 22.40 -20.07
C ARG A 189 -14.95 23.53 -20.80
N GLN A 190 -15.44 24.77 -20.72
CA GLN A 190 -14.80 25.95 -21.30
C GLN A 190 -13.64 26.52 -20.45
N TRP A 191 -13.68 26.37 -19.12
CA TRP A 191 -12.72 26.99 -18.19
C TRP A 191 -11.56 26.07 -17.80
N ILE A 192 -11.84 24.77 -17.59
CA ILE A 192 -10.83 23.75 -17.27
C ILE A 192 -9.86 23.55 -18.45
N GLY A 193 -10.37 23.58 -19.69
CA GLY A 193 -9.55 23.50 -20.90
C GLY A 193 -8.49 24.62 -20.99
N ALA A 194 -8.80 25.81 -20.49
CA ALA A 194 -7.87 26.95 -20.47
C ALA A 194 -6.77 26.83 -19.40
N GLN A 195 -6.99 26.09 -18.30
CA GLN A 195 -5.97 25.84 -17.27
C GLN A 195 -4.99 24.72 -17.62
N PHE A 196 -5.37 23.81 -18.52
CA PHE A 196 -4.48 22.78 -19.08
C PHE A 196 -3.68 23.28 -20.30
N GLN A 197 -3.99 24.48 -20.81
CA GLN A 197 -3.13 25.17 -21.77
C GLN A 197 -1.91 25.73 -21.02
N THR A 198 -0.72 25.46 -21.58
CA THR A 198 0.53 26.06 -21.10
C THR A 198 0.39 27.58 -21.08
N PRO A 199 0.75 28.26 -19.97
CA PRO A 199 0.71 29.72 -19.94
C PRO A 199 1.57 30.24 -21.11
N SER A 200 0.98 31.15 -21.89
CA SER A 200 1.74 31.88 -22.91
C SER A 200 2.91 32.60 -22.23
N THR A 201 4.05 32.60 -22.90
CA THR A 201 5.35 33.13 -22.45
C THR A 201 5.37 34.64 -22.14
N ASP A 202 4.23 35.34 -22.20
CA ASP A 202 4.16 36.80 -22.20
C ASP A 202 3.60 37.46 -20.93
N ARG A 203 3.31 36.71 -19.87
CA ARG A 203 3.02 37.30 -18.55
C ARG A 203 4.01 36.84 -17.50
N LYS A 204 4.93 37.72 -17.13
CA LYS A 204 5.69 37.60 -15.87
C LYS A 204 4.69 37.46 -14.72
N PRO A 205 4.61 36.32 -14.01
CA PRO A 205 3.78 36.24 -12.81
C PRO A 205 4.38 37.19 -11.77
N THR A 206 3.57 38.10 -11.25
CA THR A 206 3.97 39.11 -10.26
C THR A 206 4.38 38.51 -8.90
N ILE A 207 4.12 37.23 -8.65
CA ILE A 207 4.57 36.49 -7.44
C ILE A 207 4.92 35.05 -7.81
N LYS A 208 6.12 34.57 -7.44
CA LYS A 208 6.59 33.19 -7.67
C LYS A 208 5.76 32.22 -6.82
N GLN A 209 5.03 31.30 -7.45
CA GLN A 209 4.35 30.19 -6.76
C GLN A 209 5.39 29.14 -6.37
N PHE A 210 5.45 28.77 -5.09
CA PHE A 210 6.45 27.83 -4.57
C PHE A 210 6.03 26.37 -4.83
N ALA A 211 6.82 25.61 -5.59
CA ALA A 211 6.51 24.21 -5.90
C ALA A 211 6.50 23.33 -4.65
N LEU A 212 7.39 23.61 -3.69
CA LEU A 212 7.43 22.92 -2.40
C LEU A 212 6.08 22.97 -1.67
N PHE A 213 5.40 24.13 -1.71
CA PHE A 213 4.13 24.31 -1.01
C PHE A 213 3.01 23.50 -1.65
N ASP A 214 2.97 23.42 -2.97
CA ASP A 214 1.95 22.63 -3.66
C ASP A 214 2.21 21.13 -3.49
N MET A 215 3.47 20.69 -3.51
CA MET A 215 3.84 19.32 -3.17
C MET A 215 3.45 18.96 -1.74
N TYR A 216 3.76 19.82 -0.75
CA TYR A 216 3.43 19.55 0.65
C TYR A 216 1.92 19.58 0.90
N LYS A 217 1.15 20.49 0.29
CA LYS A 217 -0.32 20.48 0.39
C LYS A 217 -0.92 19.18 -0.15
N CYS A 218 -0.38 18.66 -1.25
CA CYS A 218 -0.88 17.42 -1.85
C CYS A 218 -0.49 16.18 -1.06
N PHE A 219 0.79 15.99 -0.73
CA PHE A 219 1.28 14.77 -0.08
C PHE A 219 1.17 14.83 1.45
N GLY A 220 1.35 16.01 2.04
CA GLY A 220 1.22 16.23 3.49
C GLY A 220 -0.22 16.01 3.96
N SER A 221 -1.23 16.44 3.18
CA SER A 221 -2.63 16.16 3.52
C SER A 221 -2.96 14.66 3.48
N VAL A 222 -2.44 13.92 2.51
CA VAL A 222 -2.54 12.45 2.48
C VAL A 222 -1.86 11.83 3.70
N GLY A 223 -0.68 12.33 4.08
CA GLY A 223 0.02 11.90 5.29
C GLY A 223 -0.79 12.12 6.58
N VAL A 224 -1.46 13.27 6.70
CA VAL A 224 -2.37 13.58 7.84
C VAL A 224 -3.54 12.61 7.88
N VAL A 225 -4.18 12.34 6.73
CA VAL A 225 -5.29 11.38 6.65
C VAL A 225 -4.85 9.97 7.06
N LEU A 226 -3.69 9.50 6.57
CA LEU A 226 -3.13 8.20 6.96
C LEU A 226 -2.77 8.15 8.45
N ALA A 227 -2.20 9.22 9.00
CA ALA A 227 -1.88 9.32 10.41
C ALA A 227 -3.15 9.24 11.27
N HIS A 228 -4.24 9.93 10.89
CA HIS A 228 -5.54 9.84 11.58
C HIS A 228 -6.15 8.43 11.49
N CYS A 229 -6.07 7.75 10.34
CA CYS A 229 -6.50 6.34 10.24
C CYS A 229 -5.75 5.44 11.22
N CYS A 230 -4.43 5.62 11.34
CA CYS A 230 -3.59 4.78 12.18
C CYS A 230 -3.72 5.13 13.68
N LEU A 231 -3.87 6.41 14.01
CA LEU A 231 -4.01 6.89 15.38
C LEU A 231 -5.41 6.69 15.94
N PHE A 232 -6.47 7.00 15.18
CA PHE A 232 -7.85 7.01 15.69
C PHE A 232 -8.66 5.76 15.33
N GLY A 233 -8.30 5.04 14.27
CA GLY A 233 -8.95 3.78 13.90
C GLY A 233 -9.06 2.78 15.06
N PRO A 234 -7.97 2.52 15.82
CA PRO A 234 -7.97 1.61 16.96
C PRO A 234 -8.85 2.01 18.15
N PHE A 235 -9.12 3.31 18.34
CA PHE A 235 -9.92 3.82 19.48
C PHE A 235 -11.39 4.05 19.14
N LEU A 236 -11.69 4.24 17.85
CA LEU A 236 -13.05 4.47 17.35
C LEU A 236 -13.78 3.17 16.99
N VAL A 237 -13.07 2.02 16.92
CA VAL A 237 -13.62 0.71 16.50
C VAL A 237 -13.27 -0.35 17.56
N PRO A 238 -14.19 -1.26 17.92
CA PRO A 238 -13.89 -2.36 18.82
C PRO A 238 -12.83 -3.28 18.21
N MET A 239 -11.73 -3.48 18.93
CA MET A 239 -10.63 -4.34 18.51
C MET A 239 -10.62 -5.68 19.25
N LYS A 240 -10.36 -6.75 18.50
CA LYS A 240 -10.33 -8.12 19.02
C LYS A 240 -9.12 -8.40 19.92
N ASN A 241 -7.99 -7.74 19.70
CA ASN A 241 -6.77 -7.90 20.51
C ASN A 241 -6.32 -6.54 21.06
N ILE A 242 -6.88 -6.18 22.21
CA ILE A 242 -6.61 -4.89 22.86
C ILE A 242 -5.25 -4.86 23.58
N GLU A 243 -4.73 -6.03 23.97
CA GLU A 243 -3.44 -6.18 24.65
C GLU A 243 -2.28 -5.76 23.73
N LEU A 244 -2.34 -6.12 22.45
CA LEU A 244 -1.38 -5.66 21.43
C LEU A 244 -1.35 -4.12 21.30
N LEU A 245 -2.51 -3.47 21.43
CA LEU A 245 -2.58 -2.00 21.36
C LEU A 245 -1.92 -1.38 22.59
N GLU A 246 -2.21 -1.91 23.79
CA GLU A 246 -1.60 -1.47 25.04
C GLU A 246 -0.07 -1.59 24.97
N GLU A 247 0.46 -2.71 24.47
CA GLU A 247 1.90 -2.93 24.28
C GLU A 247 2.54 -1.93 23.29
N VAL A 248 1.91 -1.72 22.12
CA VAL A 248 2.43 -0.79 21.11
C VAL A 248 2.44 0.66 21.61
N ILE A 249 1.43 1.05 22.38
CA ILE A 249 1.29 2.40 22.94
C ILE A 249 2.22 2.63 24.14
N ALA A 250 2.46 1.58 24.94
CA ALA A 250 3.35 1.60 26.09
C ALA A 250 4.84 1.52 25.70
N HIS A 251 5.16 1.14 24.46
CA HIS A 251 6.54 1.07 23.98
C HIS A 251 7.24 2.45 24.04
N PRO A 252 8.49 2.56 24.53
CA PRO A 252 9.19 3.85 24.68
C PRO A 252 9.24 4.69 23.39
N ASN A 253 9.44 4.04 22.24
CA ASN A 253 9.43 4.67 20.91
C ASN A 253 8.10 5.34 20.54
N ALA A 254 6.98 4.97 21.18
CA ALA A 254 5.68 5.59 20.91
C ALA A 254 5.64 7.06 21.37
N LYS A 255 6.37 7.44 22.43
CA LYS A 255 6.48 8.85 22.89
C LYS A 255 7.16 9.73 21.83
N VAL A 256 8.22 9.23 21.19
CA VAL A 256 8.89 9.92 20.07
C VAL A 256 7.90 10.17 18.93
N TRP A 257 7.10 9.15 18.59
CA TRP A 257 6.09 9.26 17.55
C TRP A 257 4.99 10.29 17.86
N ARG A 258 4.49 10.33 19.10
CA ARG A 258 3.48 11.31 19.54
C ARG A 258 3.97 12.76 19.44
N LEU A 259 5.25 13.00 19.67
CA LEU A 259 5.85 14.33 19.47
C LEU A 259 6.01 14.66 17.98
N VAL A 260 6.55 13.73 17.18
CA VAL A 260 6.89 14.02 15.78
C VAL A 260 5.68 14.06 14.85
N CYS A 261 4.69 13.18 15.03
CA CYS A 261 3.53 13.07 14.13
C CYS A 261 2.76 14.40 13.94
N PRO A 262 2.49 15.21 14.99
CA PRO A 262 1.91 16.54 14.85
C PRO A 262 2.61 17.49 13.87
N PHE A 263 3.92 17.33 13.63
CA PHE A 263 4.66 18.18 12.69
C PHE A 263 4.06 18.16 11.28
N LEU A 264 3.46 17.05 10.87
CA LEU A 264 2.78 16.93 9.58
C LEU A 264 1.71 18.03 9.39
N MET A 265 0.98 18.35 10.45
CA MET A 265 -0.04 19.39 10.44
C MET A 265 0.53 20.78 10.76
N LEU A 266 1.43 20.88 11.75
CA LEU A 266 1.93 22.17 12.25
C LEU A 266 2.74 22.97 11.21
N VAL A 267 3.40 22.29 10.26
CA VAL A 267 4.11 22.94 9.14
C VAL A 267 3.19 23.81 8.27
N PHE A 268 1.88 23.51 8.19
CA PHE A 268 0.96 24.34 7.43
C PHE A 268 0.81 25.76 8.01
N PHE A 269 0.95 25.95 9.34
CA PHE A 269 0.98 27.28 9.96
C PHE A 269 2.20 28.09 9.52
N THR A 270 3.36 27.44 9.37
CA THR A 270 4.59 28.05 8.84
C THR A 270 4.42 28.45 7.37
N MET A 271 3.81 27.59 6.55
CA MET A 271 3.54 27.90 5.14
C MET A 271 2.55 29.06 4.98
N SER A 272 1.47 29.06 5.78
CA SER A 272 0.40 30.08 5.79
C SER A 272 0.98 31.48 6.10
N SER A 273 1.76 31.58 7.18
CA SER A 273 2.41 32.83 7.62
C SER A 273 3.54 33.29 6.69
N MET A 274 4.36 32.38 6.14
CA MET A 274 5.41 32.73 5.18
C MET A 274 4.81 33.34 3.91
N LEU A 275 3.77 32.71 3.35
CA LEU A 275 3.12 33.21 2.13
C LEU A 275 2.47 34.58 2.36
N LEU A 276 1.82 34.78 3.51
CA LEU A 276 1.27 36.07 3.91
C LEU A 276 2.37 37.13 3.97
N THR A 277 3.47 36.83 4.64
CA THR A 277 4.60 37.74 4.84
C THR A 277 5.23 38.15 3.52
N VAL A 278 5.49 37.20 2.62
CA VAL A 278 6.03 37.49 1.29
C VAL A 278 5.07 38.38 0.50
N LYS A 279 3.77 38.08 0.50
CA LYS A 279 2.76 38.88 -0.23
C LYS A 279 2.69 40.33 0.26
N LEU A 280 2.71 40.55 1.57
CA LEU A 280 2.59 41.90 2.15
C LEU A 280 3.89 42.71 2.02
N LEU A 281 5.07 42.07 2.13
CA LEU A 281 6.35 42.77 2.03
C LEU A 281 6.78 43.07 0.57
N HIS A 282 6.29 42.29 -0.40
CA HIS A 282 6.47 42.56 -1.83
C HIS A 282 5.46 43.58 -2.41
N ALA A 283 4.32 43.79 -1.75
CA ALA A 283 3.35 44.78 -2.21
C ALA A 283 3.92 46.20 -2.11
N ASP A 284 3.62 47.03 -3.12
CA ASP A 284 3.99 48.45 -3.15
C ASP A 284 3.48 49.15 -1.87
N PRO A 285 4.34 49.88 -1.13
CA PRO A 285 3.94 50.61 0.08
C PRO A 285 2.71 51.51 -0.11
N SER A 286 2.50 52.04 -1.31
CA SER A 286 1.38 52.94 -1.66
C SER A 286 0.03 52.22 -1.87
N HIS A 287 0.04 50.90 -2.09
CA HIS A 287 -1.15 50.10 -2.45
C HIS A 287 -1.36 48.90 -1.50
N ARG A 288 -0.84 48.96 -0.27
CA ARG A 288 -1.01 47.86 0.69
C ARG A 288 -2.50 47.71 1.09
N PRO A 289 -3.07 46.50 1.02
CA PRO A 289 -4.46 46.28 1.41
C PRO A 289 -4.64 46.55 2.91
N THR A 290 -5.81 47.08 3.28
CA THR A 290 -6.17 47.31 4.68
C THR A 290 -6.30 45.98 5.43
N PHE A 291 -6.12 46.01 6.76
CA PHE A 291 -6.31 44.83 7.61
C PHE A 291 -7.65 44.12 7.34
N GLY A 292 -8.74 44.88 7.26
CA GLY A 292 -10.07 44.37 6.96
C GLY A 292 -10.15 43.66 5.61
N ALA A 293 -9.52 44.20 4.56
CA ALA A 293 -9.49 43.56 3.24
C ALA A 293 -8.71 42.24 3.22
N ILE A 294 -7.59 42.17 3.96
CA ILE A 294 -6.77 40.96 4.09
C ILE A 294 -7.55 39.83 4.78
N VAL A 295 -8.26 40.16 5.86
CA VAL A 295 -9.09 39.23 6.63
C VAL A 295 -10.32 38.81 5.82
N LEU A 296 -11.02 39.76 5.18
CA LEU A 296 -12.21 39.49 4.38
C LEU A 296 -11.95 38.55 3.21
N ASN A 297 -10.84 38.74 2.50
CA ASN A 297 -10.43 37.85 1.40
C ASN A 297 -10.24 36.39 1.87
N ARG A 298 -9.73 36.21 3.10
CA ARG A 298 -9.56 34.88 3.69
C ARG A 298 -10.90 34.28 4.12
N LEU A 299 -11.79 35.09 4.70
CA LEU A 299 -13.14 34.68 5.09
C LEU A 299 -13.97 34.22 3.89
N ILE A 300 -13.98 34.98 2.79
CA ILE A 300 -14.69 34.62 1.55
C ILE A 300 -14.25 33.24 1.03
N ARG A 301 -13.00 32.87 1.26
CA ARG A 301 -12.45 31.58 0.85
C ARG A 301 -12.83 30.42 1.78
N LEU A 302 -12.84 30.62 3.09
CA LEU A 302 -12.98 29.54 4.08
C LEU A 302 -14.42 29.32 4.55
N VAL A 303 -15.21 30.39 4.69
CA VAL A 303 -16.54 30.35 5.30
C VAL A 303 -17.55 29.49 4.51
N PRO A 304 -17.62 29.55 3.15
CA PRO A 304 -18.63 28.77 2.42
C PRO A 304 -18.51 27.26 2.62
N LEU A 305 -17.28 26.73 2.57
CA LEU A 305 -17.03 25.31 2.78
C LEU A 305 -17.28 24.91 4.24
N ASN A 306 -16.86 25.74 5.19
CA ASN A 306 -17.08 25.49 6.61
C ASN A 306 -18.58 25.45 6.95
N LEU A 307 -19.38 26.38 6.41
CA LEU A 307 -20.84 26.39 6.57
C LEU A 307 -21.51 25.16 5.97
N LEU A 308 -21.04 24.69 4.80
CA LEU A 308 -21.56 23.46 4.19
C LEU A 308 -21.31 22.24 5.09
N MET A 309 -20.12 22.14 5.68
CA MET A 309 -19.78 21.04 6.58
C MET A 309 -20.57 21.11 7.89
N ILE A 310 -20.74 22.31 8.45
CA ILE A 310 -21.58 22.53 9.63
C ILE A 310 -23.03 22.13 9.33
N ALA A 311 -23.56 22.52 8.17
CA ALA A 311 -24.91 22.16 7.75
C ALA A 311 -25.05 20.63 7.61
N PHE A 312 -24.07 19.97 7.00
CA PHE A 312 -24.04 18.52 6.89
C PHE A 312 -24.00 17.83 8.27
N GLY A 313 -23.11 18.28 9.18
CA GLY A 313 -23.02 17.77 10.55
C GLY A 313 -24.28 18.00 11.38
N THR A 314 -24.97 19.12 11.15
CA THR A 314 -26.17 19.52 11.91
C THR A 314 -27.44 18.83 11.41
N LEU A 315 -27.57 18.66 10.09
CA LEU A 315 -28.82 18.27 9.42
C LEU A 315 -28.83 16.83 8.90
N ALA A 316 -27.66 16.21 8.66
CA ALA A 316 -27.59 14.92 7.97
C ALA A 316 -26.98 13.78 8.79
N TYR A 317 -26.20 14.05 9.85
CA TYR A 317 -25.47 13.03 10.62
C TYR A 317 -26.36 11.95 11.26
N ASP A 318 -27.56 12.29 11.75
CA ASP A 318 -28.55 11.33 12.25
C ASP A 318 -28.96 10.32 11.19
N ARG A 319 -29.09 10.74 9.93
CA ARG A 319 -29.44 9.86 8.82
C ARG A 319 -28.32 8.88 8.50
N PHE A 320 -27.07 9.20 8.84
CA PHE A 320 -25.94 8.29 8.68
C PHE A 320 -25.72 7.35 9.89
N SER A 321 -26.59 7.41 10.91
CA SER A 321 -26.47 6.60 12.13
C SER A 321 -26.77 5.10 11.95
N GLY A 322 -27.30 4.69 10.79
CA GLY A 322 -27.64 3.29 10.49
C GLY A 322 -26.48 2.38 10.12
N GLY A 323 -25.27 2.91 10.09
CA GLY A 323 -24.05 2.12 10.04
C GLY A 323 -23.69 1.53 11.40
N GLY A 324 -24.54 0.67 11.97
CA GLY A 324 -24.28 -0.10 13.18
C GLY A 324 -24.36 0.66 14.52
N PRO A 325 -24.43 -0.08 15.65
CA PRO A 325 -24.82 0.47 16.94
C PRO A 325 -23.85 1.54 17.44
N LEU A 326 -22.54 1.29 17.41
CA LEU A 326 -21.55 2.27 17.88
C LEU A 326 -21.43 3.52 16.98
N GLY A 327 -21.77 3.42 15.70
CA GLY A 327 -21.82 4.55 14.77
C GLY A 327 -22.90 5.55 15.18
N SER A 328 -24.07 5.05 15.59
CA SER A 328 -25.17 5.88 16.11
C SER A 328 -24.75 6.66 17.36
N ARG A 329 -23.99 6.03 18.28
CA ARG A 329 -23.47 6.69 19.49
C ARG A 329 -22.68 7.96 19.16
N GLN A 330 -21.79 7.88 18.19
CA GLN A 330 -20.86 8.96 17.87
C GLN A 330 -21.52 10.05 17.01
N LEU A 331 -22.23 9.67 15.94
CA LEU A 331 -22.79 10.62 14.98
C LEU A 331 -23.91 11.48 15.60
N ILE A 332 -24.75 10.89 16.47
CA ILE A 332 -25.82 11.61 17.17
C ILE A 332 -25.23 12.61 18.17
N MET A 333 -24.16 12.24 18.88
CA MET A 333 -23.48 13.14 19.81
C MET A 333 -22.82 14.33 19.10
N GLU A 334 -22.09 14.08 18.02
CA GLU A 334 -21.47 15.14 17.22
C GLU A 334 -22.53 16.07 16.59
N GLN A 335 -23.65 15.53 16.13
CA GLN A 335 -24.78 16.33 15.66
C GLN A 335 -25.35 17.21 16.78
N GLY A 336 -25.51 16.66 17.99
CA GLY A 336 -25.95 17.39 19.17
C GLY A 336 -25.02 18.57 19.51
N PHE A 337 -23.71 18.34 19.53
CA PHE A 337 -22.72 19.40 19.73
C PHE A 337 -22.75 20.43 18.61
N CYS A 338 -22.92 20.00 17.35
CA CYS A 338 -23.07 20.93 16.24
C CYS A 338 -24.32 21.80 16.34
N ARG A 339 -25.47 21.25 16.72
CA ARG A 339 -26.70 22.05 16.93
C ARG A 339 -26.52 23.12 18.00
N SER A 340 -25.78 22.83 19.06
CA SER A 340 -25.56 23.78 20.16
C SER A 340 -24.42 24.78 19.92
N TYR A 341 -23.36 24.38 19.22
CA TYR A 341 -22.11 25.13 19.14
C TYR A 341 -21.63 25.47 17.72
N TRP A 342 -22.47 25.30 16.69
CA TRP A 342 -22.11 25.62 15.29
C TRP A 342 -21.53 27.03 15.10
N TRP A 343 -22.01 28.01 15.86
CA TRP A 343 -21.60 29.41 15.77
C TRP A 343 -20.11 29.62 16.10
N MET A 344 -19.52 28.77 16.95
CA MET A 344 -18.09 28.82 17.29
C MET A 344 -17.21 28.49 16.08
N ASN A 345 -17.67 27.59 15.20
CA ASN A 345 -16.96 27.25 13.97
C ASN A 345 -17.03 28.38 12.94
N VAL A 346 -18.16 29.12 12.89
CA VAL A 346 -18.33 30.29 12.01
C VAL A 346 -17.44 31.44 12.45
N LEU A 347 -17.30 31.65 13.76
CA LEU A 347 -16.42 32.67 14.34
C LEU A 347 -14.94 32.25 14.40
N PHE A 348 -14.58 31.04 13.95
CA PHE A 348 -13.22 30.50 14.02
C PHE A 348 -12.64 30.47 15.45
N ILE A 349 -13.47 30.13 16.44
CA ILE A 349 -13.10 29.98 17.86
C ILE A 349 -13.42 28.58 18.41
N SER A 350 -13.71 27.62 17.53
CA SER A 350 -14.05 26.25 17.91
C SER A 350 -12.94 25.52 18.66
N ASN A 351 -11.68 25.95 18.47
CA ASN A 351 -10.52 25.39 19.15
C ASN A 351 -10.51 25.60 20.68
N PHE A 352 -11.33 26.52 21.21
CA PHE A 352 -11.49 26.73 22.66
C PHE A 352 -12.58 25.85 23.30
N ASN A 353 -13.42 25.19 22.51
CA ASN A 353 -14.48 24.31 23.00
C ASN A 353 -14.27 22.87 22.53
N MET A 354 -13.06 22.34 22.76
CA MET A 354 -12.69 20.98 22.35
C MET A 354 -13.29 19.88 23.25
N HIS A 355 -13.91 20.26 24.37
CA HIS A 355 -14.68 19.33 25.20
C HIS A 355 -16.02 18.96 24.55
N LYS A 356 -16.62 19.87 23.78
CA LYS A 356 -17.89 19.68 23.07
C LYS A 356 -17.82 20.24 21.65
N PRO A 357 -16.93 19.72 20.79
CA PRO A 357 -16.64 20.33 19.51
C PRO A 357 -17.75 20.05 18.50
N CYS A 358 -18.16 21.08 17.75
CA CYS A 358 -18.80 20.87 16.45
C CYS A 358 -17.70 20.64 15.42
N LEU A 359 -17.71 19.52 14.70
CA LEU A 359 -16.64 19.11 13.76
C LEU A 359 -15.24 19.14 14.43
N PRO A 360 -14.84 18.06 15.11
CA PRO A 360 -13.58 18.02 15.88
C PRO A 360 -12.35 18.48 15.09
N ASP A 361 -12.27 18.16 13.80
CA ASP A 361 -11.19 18.52 12.89
C ASP A 361 -11.13 20.03 12.53
N SER A 362 -12.19 20.80 12.78
CA SER A 362 -12.24 22.23 12.49
C SER A 362 -11.27 23.08 13.31
N TRP A 363 -10.73 22.54 14.41
CA TRP A 363 -9.82 23.24 15.34
C TRP A 363 -8.65 23.91 14.62
N TYR A 364 -8.07 23.23 13.62
CA TYR A 364 -6.92 23.71 12.88
C TYR A 364 -7.25 24.99 12.12
N VAL A 365 -8.41 25.03 11.46
CA VAL A 365 -8.81 26.19 10.66
C VAL A 365 -9.11 27.38 11.57
N SER A 366 -9.69 27.14 12.74
CA SER A 366 -9.88 28.14 13.79
C SER A 366 -8.54 28.71 14.29
N ALA A 367 -7.59 27.84 14.66
CA ALA A 367 -6.27 28.25 15.11
C ALA A 367 -5.47 28.98 14.01
N ASP A 368 -5.52 28.51 12.76
CA ASP A 368 -4.85 29.11 11.60
C ASP A 368 -5.42 30.51 11.30
N MET A 369 -6.74 30.71 11.45
CA MET A 369 -7.36 32.04 11.30
C MET A 369 -6.88 33.01 12.39
N GLN A 370 -6.84 32.56 13.64
CA GLN A 370 -6.34 33.36 14.78
C GLN A 370 -4.87 33.74 14.58
N LEU A 371 -4.02 32.77 14.24
CA LEU A 371 -2.60 33.01 13.93
C LEU A 371 -2.42 33.93 12.72
N TYR A 372 -3.23 33.77 11.68
CA TYR A 372 -3.19 34.63 10.50
C TYR A 372 -3.50 36.09 10.85
N VAL A 373 -4.49 36.33 11.72
CA VAL A 373 -4.81 37.68 12.22
C VAL A 373 -3.65 38.27 13.02
N VAL A 374 -3.10 37.51 13.98
CA VAL A 374 -1.96 37.93 14.82
C VAL A 374 -0.74 38.29 13.96
N ILE A 375 -0.37 37.44 13.00
CA ILE A 375 0.76 37.68 12.11
C ILE A 375 0.48 38.87 11.17
N THR A 376 -0.75 39.04 10.69
CA THR A 376 -1.11 40.21 9.86
C THR A 376 -0.90 41.51 10.64
N LEU A 377 -1.35 41.57 11.90
CA LEU A 377 -1.15 42.74 12.77
C LEU A 377 0.34 42.99 13.01
N ALA A 378 1.11 41.93 13.31
CA ALA A 378 2.55 42.03 13.49
C ALA A 378 3.24 42.61 12.25
N ILE A 379 2.91 42.13 11.05
CA ILE A 379 3.51 42.59 9.79
C ILE A 379 3.10 44.03 9.45
N ILE A 380 1.84 44.42 9.70
CA ILE A 380 1.39 45.80 9.49
C ILE A 380 2.13 46.77 10.44
N ALA A 381 2.42 46.33 11.68
CA ALA A 381 3.18 47.09 12.65
C ALA A 381 4.69 47.16 12.36
N ILE A 382 5.23 46.32 11.44
CA ILE A 382 6.65 46.34 11.08
C ILE A 382 7.00 47.65 10.37
N THR A 383 7.80 48.46 11.05
CA THR A 383 8.51 49.62 10.50
C THR A 383 10.03 49.37 10.56
N PRO A 384 10.84 50.07 9.75
CA PRO A 384 12.30 49.86 9.70
C PRO A 384 12.97 49.94 11.08
N ASN A 385 12.48 50.81 11.98
CA ASN A 385 13.07 51.03 13.31
C ASN A 385 12.58 50.03 14.38
N HIS A 386 11.41 49.42 14.21
CA HIS A 386 10.80 48.54 15.22
C HIS A 386 10.77 47.05 14.83
N THR A 387 11.29 46.69 13.65
CA THR A 387 11.23 45.29 13.14
C THR A 387 11.80 44.27 14.13
N TRP A 388 13.02 44.49 14.64
CA TRP A 388 13.67 43.54 15.55
C TRP A 388 13.03 43.48 16.93
N LEU A 389 12.43 44.59 17.40
CA LEU A 389 11.68 44.63 18.66
C LEU A 389 10.40 43.80 18.56
N ILE A 390 9.64 43.94 17.47
CA ILE A 390 8.42 43.17 17.22
C ILE A 390 8.75 41.68 17.04
N VAL A 391 9.78 41.35 16.27
CA VAL A 391 10.21 39.95 16.09
C VAL A 391 10.67 39.34 17.43
N GLY A 392 11.45 40.08 18.23
CA GLY A 392 11.88 39.64 19.56
C GLY A 392 10.71 39.40 20.52
N PHE A 393 9.74 40.31 20.54
CA PHE A 393 8.51 40.16 21.33
C PHE A 393 7.72 38.90 20.91
N MET A 394 7.53 38.70 19.60
CA MET A 394 6.81 37.53 19.09
C MET A 394 7.53 36.20 19.38
N ILE A 395 8.86 36.19 19.36
CA ILE A 395 9.67 35.03 19.77
C ILE A 395 9.48 34.73 21.25
N ALA A 396 9.50 35.75 22.12
CA ALA A 396 9.26 35.59 23.55
C ALA A 396 7.86 35.01 23.82
N CYS A 397 6.81 35.59 23.21
CA CYS A 397 5.45 35.07 23.32
C CYS A 397 5.31 33.62 22.83
N SER A 398 6.07 33.23 21.79
CA SER A 398 6.07 31.87 21.24
C SER A 398 6.59 30.81 22.21
N PHE A 399 7.45 31.20 23.15
CA PHE A 399 7.96 30.32 24.20
C PHE A 399 7.05 30.30 25.42
N VAL A 400 6.51 31.47 25.80
CA VAL A 400 5.68 31.66 27.00
C VAL A 400 4.38 30.86 26.95
N GLY A 401 3.70 30.78 25.79
CA GLY A 401 2.42 30.07 25.67
C GLY A 401 2.51 28.60 26.13
N PRO A 402 3.25 27.74 25.42
CA PRO A 402 3.42 26.35 25.81
C PRO A 402 4.03 26.18 27.21
N PHE A 403 4.90 27.11 27.62
CA PHE A 403 5.58 27.05 28.92
C PHE A 403 4.57 27.23 30.07
N LEU A 404 3.74 28.28 30.00
CA LEU A 404 2.72 28.54 31.02
C LEU A 404 1.64 27.46 31.03
N THR A 405 1.23 26.95 29.86
CA THR A 405 0.27 25.84 29.80
C THR A 405 0.82 24.62 30.52
N VAL A 406 2.01 24.13 30.16
CA VAL A 406 2.58 22.92 30.79
C VAL A 406 2.86 23.12 32.29
N LEU A 407 3.20 24.35 32.70
CA LEU A 407 3.42 24.69 34.11
C LEU A 407 2.13 24.67 34.94
N TRP A 408 0.99 25.07 34.36
CA TRP A 408 -0.29 25.17 35.07
C TRP A 408 -1.24 23.98 34.91
N THR A 409 -0.97 23.06 33.97
CA THR A 409 -1.86 21.93 33.69
C THR A 409 -1.33 20.61 34.22
N ASP A 410 -2.20 19.78 34.81
CA ASP A 410 -1.83 18.54 35.49
C ASP A 410 -1.45 17.32 34.62
N PHE A 411 -1.52 17.43 33.29
CA PHE A 411 -1.31 16.31 32.36
C PHE A 411 0.07 16.27 31.68
N ASP A 412 0.46 15.12 31.12
CA ASP A 412 1.71 14.93 30.38
C ASP A 412 1.64 15.61 28.99
N PRO A 413 2.56 16.55 28.66
CA PRO A 413 2.57 17.24 27.37
C PRO A 413 3.05 16.38 26.19
N VAL A 414 3.63 15.20 26.42
CA VAL A 414 4.05 14.25 25.37
C VAL A 414 2.86 13.49 24.76
N GLY A 415 1.73 13.49 25.46
CA GLY A 415 0.46 12.90 25.03
C GLY A 415 -0.32 12.39 26.24
N PRO A 416 -1.58 11.96 26.05
CA PRO A 416 -2.41 11.49 27.15
C PRO A 416 -1.69 10.37 27.90
N SER A 417 -1.56 10.55 29.20
CA SER A 417 -0.90 9.61 30.09
C SER A 417 -1.73 8.33 30.22
N ASN A 418 -3.07 8.46 30.13
CA ASN A 418 -4.08 7.42 30.31
C ASN A 418 -4.67 6.93 28.98
N LEU A 419 -4.65 5.61 28.74
CA LEU A 419 -5.34 4.97 27.61
C LEU A 419 -6.86 5.18 27.63
N HIS A 420 -7.46 5.43 28.80
CA HIS A 420 -8.87 5.81 28.91
C HIS A 420 -9.16 7.16 28.24
N GLU A 421 -8.27 8.15 28.38
CA GLU A 421 -8.40 9.45 27.71
C GLU A 421 -8.27 9.29 26.18
N MET A 422 -7.48 8.33 25.71
CA MET A 422 -7.35 8.01 24.28
C MET A 422 -8.65 7.48 23.65
N ARG A 423 -9.50 6.79 24.44
CA ARG A 423 -10.79 6.27 23.98
C ARG A 423 -11.76 7.38 23.57
N PHE A 424 -11.65 8.54 24.21
CA PHE A 424 -12.41 9.75 23.91
C PHE A 424 -11.47 10.87 23.48
N PHE A 425 -10.35 10.58 22.83
CA PHE A 425 -9.32 11.59 22.56
C PHE A 425 -9.84 12.84 21.83
N LEU A 426 -10.82 12.68 20.94
CA LEU A 426 -11.43 13.77 20.18
C LEU A 426 -12.59 14.47 20.92
N LEU A 427 -13.01 13.95 22.07
CA LEU A 427 -14.13 14.40 22.87
C LEU A 427 -13.72 14.44 24.34
N ASP A 428 -13.58 15.64 24.92
CA ASP A 428 -13.31 15.78 26.37
C ASP A 428 -11.88 15.41 26.83
N SER A 429 -10.89 15.46 25.93
CA SER A 429 -9.47 15.38 26.32
C SER A 429 -8.93 16.74 26.77
N ASN A 430 -8.33 16.76 27.96
CA ASN A 430 -7.65 17.95 28.52
C ASN A 430 -6.41 18.31 27.70
N PHE A 431 -5.66 17.30 27.25
CA PHE A 431 -4.51 17.50 26.37
C PHE A 431 -4.91 18.24 25.09
N MET A 432 -6.00 17.80 24.46
CA MET A 432 -6.49 18.43 23.24
C MET A 432 -6.97 19.86 23.48
N ALA A 433 -7.83 20.06 24.48
CA ALA A 433 -8.46 21.36 24.74
C ALA A 433 -7.49 22.43 25.24
N GLN A 434 -6.51 22.07 26.07
CA GLN A 434 -5.68 23.04 26.79
C GLN A 434 -4.27 23.20 26.20
N LEU A 435 -3.69 22.15 25.59
CA LEU A 435 -2.31 22.20 25.06
C LEU A 435 -2.24 22.16 23.53
N TYR A 436 -2.94 21.23 22.88
CA TYR A 436 -2.72 20.94 21.46
C TYR A 436 -3.39 21.93 20.50
N THR A 437 -4.69 22.24 20.70
CA THR A 437 -5.49 23.06 19.77
C THR A 437 -5.41 24.59 19.95
N PRO A 438 -5.05 25.16 21.11
CA PRO A 438 -5.01 26.61 21.25
C PRO A 438 -3.93 27.28 20.38
N PHE A 439 -4.24 28.46 19.84
CA PHE A 439 -3.34 29.15 18.91
C PHE A 439 -2.04 29.63 19.57
N TYR A 440 -2.10 30.05 20.83
CA TYR A 440 -0.94 30.57 21.56
C TYR A 440 0.14 29.50 21.80
N ASN A 441 -0.25 28.22 21.91
CA ASN A 441 0.69 27.10 22.01
C ASN A 441 1.33 26.71 20.67
N ASN A 442 0.78 27.22 19.56
CA ASN A 442 1.25 26.95 18.20
C ASN A 442 1.86 28.19 17.53
N LEU A 443 1.94 29.32 18.26
CA LEU A 443 2.44 30.60 17.74
C LEU A 443 3.84 30.52 17.14
N ALA A 444 4.73 29.70 17.73
CA ALA A 444 6.09 29.49 17.24
C ALA A 444 6.15 29.10 15.76
N TRP A 445 5.20 28.27 15.28
CA TRP A 445 5.16 27.79 13.89
C TRP A 445 4.85 28.92 12.91
N SER A 446 3.94 29.83 13.29
CA SER A 446 3.62 31.01 12.48
C SER A 446 4.68 32.10 12.55
N VAL A 447 5.32 32.30 13.72
CA VAL A 447 6.44 33.24 13.85
C VAL A 447 7.64 32.79 13.04
N SER A 448 7.95 31.48 13.04
CA SER A 448 8.98 30.90 12.18
C SER A 448 8.72 31.15 10.69
N GLY A 449 7.47 30.99 10.23
CA GLY A 449 7.10 31.29 8.84
C GLY A 449 7.18 32.78 8.49
N MET A 450 6.81 33.66 9.43
CA MET A 450 7.01 35.11 9.28
C MET A 450 8.50 35.46 9.12
N ILE A 451 9.38 34.94 9.99
CA ILE A 451 10.84 35.15 9.89
C ILE A 451 11.36 34.63 8.55
N ALA A 452 10.96 33.42 8.14
CA ALA A 452 11.34 32.85 6.86
C ALA A 452 10.90 33.74 5.68
N GLY A 453 9.71 34.33 5.74
CA GLY A 453 9.22 35.29 4.75
C GLY A 453 10.01 36.60 4.70
N ILE A 454 10.41 37.15 5.86
CA ILE A 454 11.26 38.35 5.94
C ILE A 454 12.63 38.07 5.31
N VAL A 455 13.26 36.94 5.66
CA VAL A 455 14.58 36.55 5.13
C VAL A 455 14.49 36.27 3.62
N TYR A 456 13.41 35.65 3.16
CA TYR A 456 13.15 35.46 1.73
C TYR A 456 13.04 36.79 0.97
N ASN A 457 12.33 37.77 1.54
CA ASN A 457 12.21 39.10 0.97
C ASN A 457 13.58 39.83 0.91
N GLN A 458 14.42 39.69 1.95
CA GLN A 458 15.80 40.21 1.93
C GLN A 458 16.65 39.53 0.85
N TRP A 459 16.52 38.22 0.71
CA TRP A 459 17.21 37.46 -0.33
C TRP A 459 16.86 37.93 -1.73
N GLN A 460 15.57 38.17 -2.01
CA GLN A 460 15.12 38.64 -3.32
C GLN A 460 15.57 40.07 -3.66
N ARG A 461 15.78 40.92 -2.65
CA ARG A 461 16.30 42.28 -2.84
C ARG A 461 17.82 42.35 -3.00
N THR A 462 18.52 41.25 -2.73
CA THR A 462 19.99 41.17 -2.81
C THR A 462 20.42 40.73 -4.21
N ASP A 463 21.50 41.33 -4.74
CA ASP A 463 21.98 41.00 -6.08
C ASP A 463 22.37 39.52 -6.22
N PRO A 464 21.99 38.87 -7.35
CA PRO A 464 22.39 37.50 -7.66
C PRO A 464 23.91 37.32 -7.65
N ASN A 465 24.39 36.26 -6.99
CA ASN A 465 25.80 35.89 -6.83
C ASN A 465 26.67 36.82 -5.94
N SER A 466 26.08 37.79 -5.24
CA SER A 466 26.81 38.67 -4.31
C SER A 466 27.39 37.91 -3.11
N ALA A 467 28.43 38.48 -2.48
CA ALA A 467 29.01 37.95 -1.25
C ALA A 467 27.98 37.87 -0.10
N SER A 468 27.06 38.84 -0.06
CA SER A 468 25.93 38.87 0.89
C SER A 468 24.99 37.68 0.69
N GLN A 469 24.66 37.34 -0.56
CA GLN A 469 23.81 36.20 -0.87
C GLN A 469 24.47 34.85 -0.47
N LYS A 470 25.77 34.68 -0.74
CA LYS A 470 26.53 33.50 -0.27
C LYS A 470 26.55 33.41 1.27
N ARG A 471 26.69 34.55 1.96
CA ARG A 471 26.68 34.63 3.42
C ARG A 471 25.33 34.21 4.00
N ILE A 472 24.21 34.69 3.45
CA ILE A 472 22.86 34.27 3.87
C ILE A 472 22.69 32.76 3.70
N LEU A 473 23.14 32.20 2.58
CA LEU A 473 23.02 30.76 2.32
C LEU A 473 23.87 29.92 3.29
N ASN A 474 25.09 30.35 3.59
CA ASN A 474 25.97 29.65 4.55
C ASN A 474 25.40 29.72 5.97
N ASN A 475 24.96 30.90 6.41
CA ASN A 475 24.31 31.08 7.71
C ASN A 475 23.05 30.22 7.83
N LEU A 476 22.27 30.10 6.75
CA LEU A 476 21.08 29.26 6.73
C LEU A 476 21.41 27.76 6.84
N HIS A 477 22.46 27.27 6.17
CA HIS A 477 22.89 25.86 6.35
C HIS A 477 23.40 25.60 7.76
N LEU A 478 24.22 26.50 8.31
CA LEU A 478 24.74 26.37 9.67
C LEU A 478 23.59 26.36 10.69
N ALA A 479 22.62 27.26 10.53
CA ALA A 479 21.41 27.30 11.36
C ALA A 479 20.61 25.99 11.29
N ILE A 480 20.42 25.41 10.10
CA ILE A 480 19.70 24.13 9.95
C ILE A 480 20.43 23.00 10.69
N MET A 481 21.76 22.92 10.57
CA MET A 481 22.55 21.88 11.26
C MET A 481 22.47 22.02 12.78
N ILE A 482 22.60 23.25 13.29
CA ILE A 482 22.48 23.53 14.73
C ILE A 482 21.07 23.21 15.22
N LEU A 483 20.04 23.69 14.52
CA LEU A 483 18.64 23.47 14.89
C LEU A 483 18.26 21.99 14.86
N LEU A 484 18.83 21.19 13.95
CA LEU A 484 18.61 19.74 13.89
C LEU A 484 19.17 19.04 15.13
N VAL A 485 20.39 19.39 15.55
CA VAL A 485 21.02 18.84 16.76
C VAL A 485 20.23 19.24 18.00
N ILE A 486 19.86 20.53 18.12
CA ILE A 486 19.08 21.03 19.24
C ILE A 486 17.69 20.38 19.28
N LEU A 487 17.04 20.16 18.13
CA LEU A 487 15.75 19.47 18.04
C LEU A 487 15.85 18.02 18.53
N GLY A 488 16.90 17.29 18.17
CA GLY A 488 17.14 15.94 18.67
C GLY A 488 17.32 15.91 20.19
N LEU A 489 18.13 16.83 20.71
CA LEU A 489 18.36 16.98 22.15
C LEU A 489 17.10 17.40 22.91
N SER A 490 16.30 18.32 22.37
CA SER A 490 15.08 18.80 23.02
C SER A 490 13.96 17.76 23.02
N ILE A 491 13.83 16.93 21.98
CA ILE A 491 12.93 15.76 21.98
C ILE A 491 13.35 14.77 23.06
N SER A 492 14.65 14.42 23.12
CA SER A 492 15.16 13.50 24.14
C SER A 492 14.93 14.04 25.55
N ALA A 493 15.28 15.31 25.80
CA ALA A 493 15.11 15.96 27.09
C ALA A 493 13.64 16.05 27.51
N THR A 494 12.72 16.29 26.56
CA THR A 494 11.28 16.32 26.84
C THR A 494 10.74 14.96 27.25
N ILE A 495 11.20 13.88 26.59
CA ILE A 495 10.80 12.51 26.93
C ILE A 495 11.32 12.14 28.32
N THR A 496 12.61 12.38 28.59
CA THR A 496 13.22 12.10 29.89
C THR A 496 12.56 12.92 31.01
N ALA A 497 12.24 14.20 30.78
CA ALA A 497 11.53 15.03 31.75
C ALA A 497 10.08 14.59 31.99
N SER A 498 9.44 13.93 31.00
CA SER A 498 8.09 13.34 31.12
C SER A 498 8.10 12.01 31.89
N GLU A 499 9.25 11.34 32.01
CA GLU A 499 9.40 10.04 32.71
C GLU A 499 9.69 10.19 34.21
N ASP A 500 10.02 11.39 34.69
CA ASP A 500 10.28 11.66 36.11
C ASP A 500 8.96 11.67 36.91
N GLU A 501 8.67 10.56 37.60
CA GLU A 501 7.42 10.32 38.36
C GLU A 501 7.24 11.23 39.58
N SER A 502 8.28 11.96 40.01
CA SER A 502 8.27 12.72 41.27
C SER A 502 7.39 13.99 41.26
N GLN A 503 6.90 14.44 40.10
CA GLN A 503 6.17 15.72 39.88
C GLN A 503 6.85 16.99 40.44
N THR A 504 8.00 16.91 41.12
CA THR A 504 8.65 18.04 41.79
C THR A 504 9.30 19.04 40.83
N ASN A 505 9.54 18.65 39.56
CA ASN A 505 10.26 19.46 38.56
C ASN A 505 9.42 19.81 37.33
N ARG A 506 8.12 20.12 37.49
CA ARG A 506 7.23 20.50 36.36
C ARG A 506 7.73 21.69 35.54
N TRP A 507 8.44 22.63 36.20
CA TRP A 507 9.11 23.74 35.53
C TRP A 507 10.13 23.27 34.49
N TRP A 508 10.92 22.23 34.79
CA TRP A 508 11.89 21.66 33.86
C TRP A 508 11.21 21.01 32.64
N LEU A 509 10.12 20.28 32.86
CA LEU A 509 9.30 19.71 31.78
C LEU A 509 8.71 20.80 30.87
N ALA A 510 8.21 21.90 31.46
CA ALA A 510 7.72 23.06 30.72
C ALA A 510 8.81 23.72 29.87
N VAL A 511 10.03 23.90 30.40
CA VAL A 511 11.19 24.41 29.64
C VAL A 511 11.53 23.48 28.48
N CYS A 512 11.62 22.17 28.73
CA CYS A 512 11.96 21.19 27.71
C CYS A 512 10.93 21.17 26.56
N TYR A 513 9.64 21.11 26.89
CA TYR A 513 8.56 21.05 25.90
C TYR A 513 8.46 22.33 25.06
N SER A 514 8.57 23.51 25.68
CA SER A 514 8.59 24.78 24.96
C SER A 514 9.80 24.93 24.05
N THR A 515 10.97 24.48 24.52
CA THR A 515 12.20 24.44 23.72
C THR A 515 12.03 23.52 22.52
N TYR A 516 11.44 22.33 22.71
CA TYR A 516 11.11 21.39 21.65
C TYR A 516 10.20 22.03 20.58
N LYS A 517 9.08 22.63 20.97
CA LYS A 517 8.14 23.29 20.04
C LYS A 517 8.81 24.42 19.26
N PHE A 518 9.59 25.25 19.95
CA PHE A 518 10.29 26.39 19.35
C PHE A 518 11.37 25.96 18.36
N THR A 519 12.18 24.97 18.73
CA THR A 519 13.28 24.44 17.92
C THR A 519 12.76 23.68 16.70
N ALA A 520 11.67 22.92 16.84
CA ALA A 520 10.98 22.27 15.73
C ALA A 520 10.46 23.29 14.70
N ALA A 521 9.69 24.29 15.17
CA ALA A 521 9.17 25.35 14.32
C ALA A 521 10.29 26.08 13.56
N SER A 522 11.37 26.44 14.26
CA SER A 522 12.53 27.12 13.68
C SER A 522 13.25 26.26 12.64
N PHE A 523 13.45 24.97 12.93
CA PHE A 523 14.07 24.01 12.02
C PHE A 523 13.27 23.91 10.70
N PHE A 524 11.95 23.66 10.78
CA PHE A 524 11.12 23.52 9.59
C PHE A 524 11.03 24.82 8.79
N GLY A 525 10.94 25.99 9.44
CA GLY A 525 10.97 27.29 8.74
C GLY A 525 12.28 27.52 7.98
N ALA A 526 13.43 27.28 8.62
CA ALA A 526 14.74 27.40 7.98
C ALA A 526 14.93 26.38 6.84
N PHE A 527 14.49 25.13 7.05
CA PHE A 527 14.55 24.07 6.05
C PHE A 527 13.70 24.38 4.81
N PHE A 528 12.46 24.83 5.01
CA PHE A 528 11.56 25.21 3.91
C PHE A 528 12.10 26.41 3.15
N LEU A 529 12.56 27.45 3.86
CA LEU A 529 13.21 28.60 3.26
C LEU A 529 14.42 28.18 2.39
N ARG A 530 15.25 27.28 2.90
CA ARG A 530 16.45 26.80 2.20
C ARG A 530 16.11 26.09 0.89
N ILE A 531 15.05 25.28 0.88
CA ILE A 531 14.57 24.61 -0.34
C ILE A 531 14.02 25.63 -1.32
N ILE A 532 13.16 26.55 -0.86
CA ILE A 532 12.54 27.59 -1.70
C ILE A 532 13.59 28.48 -2.36
N VAL A 533 14.63 28.85 -1.62
CA VAL A 533 15.75 29.65 -2.14
C VAL A 533 16.61 28.86 -3.15
N ALA A 534 16.69 27.53 -3.02
CA ALA A 534 17.34 26.65 -4.00
C ALA A 534 16.49 26.34 -5.24
N GLU A 535 15.20 26.69 -5.19
CA GLU A 535 14.22 26.30 -6.19
C GLU A 535 14.46 27.06 -7.50
N LYS A 536 15.02 26.37 -8.51
CA LYS A 536 14.98 26.79 -9.91
C LYS A 536 13.58 26.52 -10.48
N ASP A 537 13.23 27.00 -11.67
CA ASP A 537 11.90 26.78 -12.25
C ASP A 537 11.60 25.27 -12.40
N ILE A 538 10.96 24.68 -11.39
CA ILE A 538 10.57 23.26 -11.34
C ILE A 538 9.18 23.15 -11.96
N TYR A 539 9.05 22.29 -12.96
CA TYR A 539 7.75 21.95 -13.53
C TYR A 539 6.92 21.13 -12.53
N ILE A 540 5.80 21.68 -12.08
CA ILE A 540 4.84 20.99 -11.19
C ILE A 540 3.83 20.23 -12.06
N PRO A 541 3.66 18.91 -11.89
CA PRO A 541 2.64 18.15 -12.60
C PRO A 541 1.23 18.72 -12.32
N PRO A 542 0.34 18.80 -13.33
CA PRO A 542 -1.03 19.30 -13.16
C PRO A 542 -1.83 18.58 -12.06
N ILE A 543 -1.58 17.28 -11.86
CA ILE A 543 -2.23 16.48 -10.82
C ILE A 543 -1.84 16.94 -9.40
N VAL A 544 -0.56 17.29 -9.19
CA VAL A 544 -0.08 17.83 -7.91
C VAL A 544 -0.70 19.20 -7.65
N ARG A 545 -0.82 20.03 -8.69
CA ARG A 545 -1.47 21.35 -8.60
C ARG A 545 -2.97 21.24 -8.28
N MET A 546 -3.65 20.26 -8.88
CA MET A 546 -5.05 19.96 -8.56
C MET A 546 -5.19 19.50 -7.11
N GLY A 547 -4.37 18.55 -6.65
CA GLY A 547 -4.36 18.10 -5.26
C GLY A 547 -4.05 19.23 -4.27
N ALA A 548 -3.08 20.09 -4.58
CA ALA A 548 -2.74 21.28 -3.80
C ALA A 548 -3.87 22.31 -3.74
N THR A 549 -4.74 22.35 -4.75
CA THR A 549 -5.91 23.24 -4.79
C THR A 549 -7.07 22.67 -3.97
N LEU A 550 -7.25 21.35 -4.00
CA LEU A 550 -8.33 20.63 -3.32
C LEU A 550 -8.04 20.26 -1.86
N TYR A 551 -6.82 20.51 -1.36
CA TYR A 551 -6.39 20.02 -0.03
C TYR A 551 -7.32 20.42 1.13
N TYR A 552 -7.89 21.63 1.11
CA TYR A 552 -8.85 22.06 2.13
C TYR A 552 -10.15 21.26 2.07
N CYS A 553 -10.64 20.95 0.86
CA CYS A 553 -11.82 20.10 0.69
C CYS A 553 -11.58 18.69 1.22
N ILE A 554 -10.40 18.12 0.92
CA ILE A 554 -9.99 16.80 1.42
C ILE A 554 -9.91 16.81 2.96
N TYR A 555 -9.33 17.87 3.53
CA TYR A 555 -9.21 18.04 4.97
C TYR A 555 -10.58 18.08 5.68
N PHE A 556 -11.59 18.74 5.15
CA PHE A 556 -12.90 18.79 5.80
C PHE A 556 -13.74 17.50 5.64
N ILE A 557 -13.47 16.69 4.61
CA ILE A 557 -14.33 15.55 4.26
C ILE A 557 -13.81 14.22 4.86
N HIS A 558 -12.53 14.13 5.23
CA HIS A 558 -11.93 12.85 5.62
C HIS A 558 -12.54 12.23 6.88
N PHE A 559 -12.84 13.00 7.93
CA PHE A 559 -13.51 12.47 9.14
C PHE A 559 -14.93 11.92 8.84
N PRO A 560 -15.81 12.67 8.17
CA PRO A 560 -17.11 12.16 7.73
C PRO A 560 -17.00 10.87 6.91
N VAL A 561 -16.06 10.80 5.95
CA VAL A 561 -15.87 9.60 5.11
C VAL A 561 -15.36 8.41 5.94
N MET A 562 -14.39 8.62 6.84
CA MET A 562 -13.92 7.57 7.74
C MET A 562 -15.03 6.99 8.60
N ARG A 563 -16.01 7.80 9.01
CA ARG A 563 -17.13 7.37 9.87
C ARG A 563 -18.26 6.64 9.11
N ILE A 564 -18.39 6.82 7.80
CA ILE A 564 -19.53 6.32 7.00
C ILE A 564 -19.21 5.02 6.24
N VAL A 565 -17.94 4.78 5.86
CA VAL A 565 -17.57 3.72 4.91
C VAL A 565 -17.19 2.41 5.62
N TYR A 566 -18.14 1.65 6.20
CA TYR A 566 -17.90 0.24 6.60
C TYR A 566 -19.18 -0.60 6.86
N TYR A 567 -19.84 -1.25 5.88
CA TYR A 567 -20.87 -2.29 6.23
C TYR A 567 -21.02 -3.50 5.27
N ASP A 568 -21.35 -4.64 5.90
CA ASP A 568 -21.97 -5.92 5.45
C ASP A 568 -21.25 -6.95 4.55
N TYR A 569 -20.43 -7.81 5.15
CA TYR A 569 -19.88 -9.05 4.55
C TYR A 569 -19.74 -10.19 5.59
N GLU A 570 -20.03 -9.94 6.87
CA GLU A 570 -19.86 -10.94 7.93
C GLU A 570 -20.98 -11.99 8.00
N LEU A 571 -22.02 -11.85 7.17
CA LEU A 571 -23.12 -12.81 7.08
C LEU A 571 -22.75 -14.09 6.31
N MET A 572 -21.67 -14.06 5.51
CA MET A 572 -21.25 -15.18 4.66
C MET A 572 -20.23 -16.08 5.37
N PRO A 573 -20.23 -17.42 5.11
CA PRO A 573 -19.16 -18.29 5.58
C PRO A 573 -17.79 -17.83 5.05
N PRO A 574 -16.71 -17.90 5.86
CA PRO A 574 -15.39 -17.55 5.37
C PRO A 574 -14.96 -18.49 4.23
N LEU A 575 -14.36 -17.91 3.18
CA LEU A 575 -13.85 -18.66 2.02
C LEU A 575 -12.84 -19.73 2.46
N PHE A 576 -11.96 -19.39 3.40
CA PHE A 576 -10.93 -20.28 3.93
C PHE A 576 -11.13 -20.49 5.43
N GLN A 577 -11.05 -21.75 5.88
CA GLN A 577 -11.04 -22.06 7.31
C GLN A 577 -10.22 -23.34 7.55
N TYR A 578 -9.05 -23.19 8.14
CA TYR A 578 -8.13 -24.28 8.44
C TYR A 578 -7.98 -24.46 9.95
N GLU A 579 -8.19 -25.68 10.45
CA GLU A 579 -7.79 -26.02 11.81
C GLU A 579 -6.27 -25.87 11.98
N ASN A 580 -5.81 -25.65 13.21
CA ASN A 580 -4.37 -25.53 13.46
C ASN A 580 -3.70 -26.90 13.26
N LEU A 581 -2.86 -26.99 12.24
CA LEU A 581 -2.14 -28.20 11.87
C LEU A 581 -1.23 -28.71 13.00
N THR A 582 -0.59 -27.80 13.73
CA THR A 582 0.33 -28.16 14.82
C THR A 582 -0.43 -28.77 15.98
N ASP A 583 -1.53 -28.11 16.41
CA ASP A 583 -2.38 -28.59 17.50
C ASP A 583 -2.99 -29.97 17.18
N CYS A 584 -3.35 -30.23 15.91
CA CYS A 584 -3.85 -31.54 15.48
C CYS A 584 -2.83 -32.66 15.71
N PHE A 585 -1.56 -32.45 15.32
CA PHE A 585 -0.52 -33.47 15.49
C PHE A 585 0.00 -33.59 16.92
N GLU A 586 -0.02 -32.50 17.70
CA GLU A 586 0.29 -32.55 19.13
C GLU A 586 -0.77 -33.36 19.90
N GLN A 587 -2.05 -33.14 19.60
CA GLN A 587 -3.16 -33.85 20.26
C GLN A 587 -3.33 -35.28 19.75
N TYR A 588 -3.08 -35.53 18.46
CA TYR A 588 -3.23 -36.84 17.82
C TYR A 588 -2.01 -37.17 16.93
N PRO A 589 -0.92 -37.70 17.52
CA PRO A 589 0.34 -37.93 16.80
C PRO A 589 0.26 -38.85 15.58
N SER A 590 -0.65 -39.83 15.61
CA SER A 590 -0.90 -40.77 14.52
C SER A 590 -2.08 -40.37 13.60
N SER A 591 -2.61 -39.14 13.77
CA SER A 591 -3.71 -38.66 12.93
C SER A 591 -3.21 -38.18 11.57
N VAL A 592 -4.16 -38.11 10.62
CA VAL A 592 -3.97 -37.48 9.33
C VAL A 592 -4.67 -36.11 9.38
N TYR A 593 -4.08 -35.11 8.75
CA TYR A 593 -4.70 -33.81 8.52
C TYR A 593 -5.06 -33.69 7.05
N CYS A 594 -6.30 -33.31 6.73
CA CYS A 594 -6.78 -33.28 5.36
C CYS A 594 -7.41 -31.93 5.00
N VAL A 595 -7.10 -31.45 3.80
CA VAL A 595 -7.70 -30.27 3.18
C VAL A 595 -8.77 -30.73 2.21
N VAL A 596 -10.00 -30.22 2.40
CA VAL A 596 -11.17 -30.52 1.59
C VAL A 596 -11.76 -29.25 0.97
N LYS A 597 -12.21 -29.37 -0.28
CA LYS A 597 -12.99 -28.34 -0.97
C LYS A 597 -14.46 -28.65 -0.85
N THR A 598 -15.22 -27.69 -0.34
CA THR A 598 -16.65 -27.84 -0.05
C THR A 598 -17.49 -26.95 -0.95
N VAL A 599 -18.37 -27.56 -1.72
CA VAL A 599 -19.36 -26.89 -2.56
C VAL A 599 -20.67 -26.79 -1.79
N LEU A 600 -21.17 -25.58 -1.56
CA LEU A 600 -22.45 -25.36 -0.91
C LEU A 600 -23.64 -25.83 -1.78
N LYS A 601 -24.60 -26.50 -1.15
CA LYS A 601 -25.86 -26.91 -1.79
C LYS A 601 -26.79 -25.68 -1.95
N PRO A 602 -27.38 -25.46 -3.13
CA PRO A 602 -28.35 -24.38 -3.30
C PRO A 602 -29.58 -24.52 -2.41
N MET A 603 -29.94 -23.46 -1.69
CA MET A 603 -31.07 -23.43 -0.74
C MET A 603 -31.88 -22.14 -0.89
N ALA A 604 -32.95 -22.16 -1.70
CA ALA A 604 -33.72 -20.97 -2.06
C ALA A 604 -34.41 -20.26 -0.85
N ASP A 605 -34.65 -21.00 0.22
CA ASP A 605 -35.27 -20.58 1.47
C ASP A 605 -34.30 -19.92 2.47
N SER A 606 -32.98 -20.08 2.29
CA SER A 606 -31.98 -19.49 3.18
C SER A 606 -31.63 -18.05 2.80
N LYS A 607 -31.80 -17.13 3.74
CA LYS A 607 -31.40 -15.71 3.61
C LYS A 607 -29.90 -15.55 3.32
N ILE A 608 -29.06 -16.46 3.85
CA ILE A 608 -27.61 -16.48 3.60
C ILE A 608 -27.32 -16.95 2.18
N TRP A 609 -28.00 -18.01 1.71
CA TRP A 609 -27.88 -18.45 0.32
C TRP A 609 -28.38 -17.39 -0.67
N GLN A 610 -29.48 -16.70 -0.36
CA GLN A 610 -29.94 -15.55 -1.14
C GLN A 610 -28.90 -14.41 -1.14
N THR A 611 -28.11 -14.22 -0.08
CA THR A 611 -27.01 -13.24 -0.06
C THR A 611 -25.83 -13.70 -0.92
N ILE A 612 -25.56 -15.01 -0.97
CA ILE A 612 -24.54 -15.62 -1.85
C ILE A 612 -24.99 -15.58 -3.33
N GLU A 613 -26.29 -15.74 -3.59
CA GLU A 613 -26.89 -15.84 -4.93
C GLU A 613 -27.37 -14.50 -5.51
N VAL A 614 -27.88 -13.57 -4.70
CA VAL A 614 -28.50 -12.30 -5.10
C VAL A 614 -27.66 -11.13 -4.60
N THR A 615 -27.48 -10.15 -5.49
CA THR A 615 -26.70 -8.93 -5.29
C THR A 615 -27.15 -8.15 -4.05
N SER A 616 -26.17 -7.60 -3.34
CA SER A 616 -26.36 -6.44 -2.48
C SER A 616 -27.11 -5.34 -3.23
N ILE A 617 -28.02 -4.66 -2.54
CA ILE A 617 -28.66 -3.43 -2.99
C ILE A 617 -27.58 -2.34 -3.05
N PHE A 618 -26.80 -2.27 -4.13
CA PHE A 618 -25.96 -1.12 -4.44
C PHE A 618 -25.58 -1.02 -5.92
N GLU A 619 -26.59 -0.99 -6.80
CA GLU A 619 -26.48 -0.35 -8.11
C GLU A 619 -27.69 0.56 -8.35
N VAL A 620 -27.65 1.74 -7.75
CA VAL A 620 -28.54 2.85 -8.13
C VAL A 620 -27.67 4.07 -8.40
N LEU A 621 -27.08 4.12 -9.61
CA LEU A 621 -26.96 5.31 -10.50
C LEU A 621 -25.90 5.09 -11.60
N CYS A 622 -26.17 4.21 -12.57
CA CYS A 622 -25.84 4.48 -13.97
C CYS A 622 -26.46 3.39 -14.86
N SER A 623 -27.48 3.75 -15.62
CA SER A 623 -28.20 2.96 -16.63
C SER A 623 -29.54 2.37 -16.18
N LYS A 624 -30.61 3.13 -16.41
CA LYS A 624 -31.98 2.62 -16.52
C LYS A 624 -32.23 1.82 -17.82
N VAL A 625 -31.19 1.46 -18.59
CA VAL A 625 -31.35 0.82 -19.92
C VAL A 625 -30.85 -0.63 -19.99
N LEU A 626 -30.16 -1.16 -18.98
CA LEU A 626 -29.84 -2.59 -18.93
C LEU A 626 -30.11 -3.18 -17.55
N LYS A 627 -31.35 -3.61 -17.30
CA LYS A 627 -31.66 -4.58 -16.25
C LYS A 627 -31.11 -5.95 -16.66
N LYS A 628 -29.86 -6.24 -16.33
CA LYS A 628 -29.35 -7.62 -16.28
C LYS A 628 -28.85 -7.86 -14.85
N VAL A 629 -29.53 -8.77 -14.16
CA VAL A 629 -29.28 -9.15 -12.76
C VAL A 629 -27.88 -9.75 -12.63
N PHE A 630 -26.98 -9.17 -11.83
CA PHE A 630 -25.59 -9.65 -11.65
C PHE A 630 -25.37 -10.27 -10.25
N LYS A 631 -25.16 -11.59 -10.19
CA LYS A 631 -24.91 -12.37 -8.96
C LYS A 631 -23.43 -12.24 -8.51
N TYR A 632 -23.12 -12.11 -7.22
CA TYR A 632 -21.74 -12.04 -6.67
C TYR A 632 -20.85 -13.18 -7.20
N SER A 633 -21.33 -14.42 -7.06
CA SER A 633 -20.65 -15.61 -7.58
C SER A 633 -20.57 -15.64 -9.11
N LYS A 634 -21.30 -14.83 -9.89
CA LYS A 634 -21.17 -14.83 -11.37
C LYS A 634 -20.16 -13.83 -11.92
N ASN A 635 -19.78 -12.81 -11.17
CA ASN A 635 -18.84 -11.79 -11.65
C ASN A 635 -17.39 -12.30 -11.53
N PRO A 636 -16.55 -12.20 -12.59
CA PRO A 636 -15.14 -12.60 -12.54
C PRO A 636 -14.31 -11.89 -11.46
N SER A 637 -14.68 -10.66 -11.08
CA SER A 637 -13.94 -9.83 -10.11
C SER A 637 -14.14 -10.24 -8.64
N TYR A 638 -14.98 -11.24 -8.37
CA TYR A 638 -15.31 -11.71 -7.02
C TYR A 638 -14.98 -13.21 -6.90
N HIS A 639 -14.68 -13.68 -5.68
CA HIS A 639 -14.57 -15.11 -5.42
C HIS A 639 -15.92 -15.80 -5.55
N ASP A 640 -15.87 -17.09 -5.84
CA ASP A 640 -17.05 -17.93 -5.79
C ASP A 640 -17.35 -18.34 -4.35
N HIS A 641 -18.20 -17.56 -3.67
CA HIS A 641 -18.62 -17.80 -2.28
C HIS A 641 -19.44 -19.08 -2.09
N SER A 642 -19.77 -19.81 -3.16
CA SER A 642 -20.33 -21.16 -3.07
C SER A 642 -19.27 -22.25 -2.85
N LEU A 643 -17.99 -21.92 -3.01
CA LEU A 643 -16.88 -22.86 -2.93
C LEU A 643 -15.92 -22.47 -1.81
N LEU A 644 -15.85 -23.32 -0.80
CA LEU A 644 -15.17 -23.08 0.46
C LEU A 644 -14.01 -24.06 0.64
N ASP A 645 -12.90 -23.60 1.21
CA ASP A 645 -11.74 -24.44 1.52
C ASP A 645 -11.70 -24.71 3.03
N ARG A 646 -11.59 -25.98 3.42
CA ARG A 646 -11.58 -26.42 4.82
C ARG A 646 -10.39 -27.32 5.11
N GLY A 647 -9.75 -27.15 6.25
CA GLY A 647 -8.66 -28.02 6.72
C GLY A 647 -9.04 -28.62 8.06
N MET A 648 -9.01 -29.95 8.14
CA MET A 648 -9.61 -30.71 9.24
C MET A 648 -8.65 -31.77 9.76
N CYS A 649 -8.61 -31.92 11.08
CA CYS A 649 -7.96 -33.02 11.77
C CYS A 649 -8.85 -34.28 11.73
N VAL A 650 -8.41 -35.33 11.02
CA VAL A 650 -9.24 -36.51 10.76
C VAL A 650 -9.63 -37.24 12.06
N ALA A 651 -8.73 -37.39 13.03
CA ALA A 651 -9.05 -38.05 14.30
C ALA A 651 -10.12 -37.30 15.12
N ALA A 652 -10.02 -35.98 15.21
CA ALA A 652 -11.03 -35.14 15.86
C ALA A 652 -12.40 -35.29 15.17
N CYS A 653 -12.38 -35.30 13.84
CA CYS A 653 -13.55 -35.45 13.01
C CYS A 653 -14.21 -36.85 13.15
N ILE A 654 -13.41 -37.92 13.21
CA ILE A 654 -13.91 -39.29 13.51
C ILE A 654 -14.59 -39.31 14.88
N LYS A 655 -13.98 -38.71 15.90
CA LYS A 655 -14.55 -38.63 17.25
C LYS A 655 -15.90 -37.91 17.25
N LEU A 656 -16.00 -36.79 16.54
CA LEU A 656 -17.25 -36.04 16.37
C LEU A 656 -18.31 -36.87 15.65
N VAL A 657 -17.99 -37.43 14.48
CA VAL A 657 -18.93 -38.23 13.68
C VAL A 657 -19.39 -39.48 14.43
N ASN A 658 -18.53 -40.10 15.24
CA ASN A 658 -18.91 -41.25 16.06
C ASN A 658 -19.89 -40.87 17.19
N SER A 659 -19.84 -39.64 17.70
CA SER A 659 -20.77 -39.15 18.73
C SER A 659 -22.20 -38.85 18.21
N LEU A 660 -22.40 -38.74 16.89
CA LEU A 660 -23.69 -38.41 16.29
C LEU A 660 -24.60 -39.64 16.13
N ASN A 661 -25.92 -39.43 16.23
CA ASN A 661 -26.93 -40.47 15.97
C ASN A 661 -26.99 -40.84 14.47
N SER A 662 -27.35 -42.08 14.16
CA SER A 662 -27.41 -42.60 12.77
C SER A 662 -28.35 -41.80 11.86
N SER A 663 -29.47 -41.28 12.37
CA SER A 663 -30.39 -40.41 11.63
C SER A 663 -29.75 -39.06 11.28
N HIS A 664 -29.09 -38.41 12.24
CA HIS A 664 -28.38 -37.14 11.99
C HIS A 664 -27.20 -37.30 11.02
N LYS A 665 -26.48 -38.42 11.07
CA LYS A 665 -25.40 -38.70 10.08
C LYS A 665 -25.94 -38.76 8.66
N ALA A 666 -27.12 -39.33 8.45
CA ALA A 666 -27.75 -39.40 7.13
C ALA A 666 -28.18 -38.02 6.62
N THR A 667 -28.67 -37.13 7.50
CA THR A 667 -29.05 -35.75 7.14
C THR A 667 -27.84 -34.88 6.76
N LEU A 668 -26.70 -35.13 7.40
CA LEU A 668 -25.45 -34.37 7.19
C LEU A 668 -24.63 -34.86 5.99
N HIS A 669 -24.94 -36.02 5.43
CA HIS A 669 -24.23 -36.55 4.27
C HIS A 669 -24.85 -36.00 2.98
N THR A 670 -24.05 -35.27 2.18
CA THR A 670 -24.50 -34.75 0.88
C THR A 670 -23.87 -35.54 -0.26
N GLU A 671 -24.66 -35.86 -1.29
CA GLU A 671 -24.18 -36.51 -2.51
C GLU A 671 -23.32 -35.57 -3.38
N PRO A 672 -22.45 -36.10 -4.27
CA PRO A 672 -21.60 -35.30 -5.13
C PRO A 672 -22.37 -34.26 -5.97
N LEU A 673 -21.94 -33.00 -5.89
CA LEU A 673 -22.52 -31.89 -6.66
C LEU A 673 -21.63 -31.56 -7.86
N THR A 674 -22.18 -31.60 -9.08
CA THR A 674 -21.43 -31.22 -10.28
C THR A 674 -21.42 -29.70 -10.46
N VAL A 675 -20.29 -29.05 -10.23
CA VAL A 675 -20.09 -27.62 -10.53
C VAL A 675 -19.09 -27.45 -11.67
N LYS A 676 -19.37 -26.57 -12.64
CA LYS A 676 -18.44 -26.23 -13.73
C LYS A 676 -18.21 -24.72 -13.79
N PRO A 677 -16.95 -24.23 -13.85
CA PRO A 677 -15.69 -24.99 -13.79
C PRO A 677 -15.23 -25.23 -12.34
N TYR A 678 -15.35 -26.46 -11.86
CA TYR A 678 -14.69 -26.95 -10.65
C TYR A 678 -13.30 -27.49 -11.03
N HIS A 679 -12.25 -27.10 -10.29
CA HIS A 679 -10.89 -27.57 -10.54
C HIS A 679 -10.19 -27.89 -9.21
N LEU A 680 -9.67 -29.11 -9.11
CA LEU A 680 -8.79 -29.54 -8.02
C LEU A 680 -7.35 -29.43 -8.50
N LEU A 681 -6.47 -28.94 -7.63
CA LEU A 681 -5.04 -28.97 -7.88
C LEU A 681 -4.56 -30.43 -7.77
N SER A 682 -3.85 -30.90 -8.79
CA SER A 682 -3.20 -32.21 -8.75
C SER A 682 -1.73 -32.03 -8.37
N ILE A 683 -1.30 -32.71 -7.30
CA ILE A 683 0.09 -32.71 -6.85
C ILE A 683 0.72 -34.02 -7.36
N PRO A 684 1.75 -33.96 -8.23
CA PRO A 684 2.35 -35.17 -8.81
C PRO A 684 2.86 -36.18 -7.78
N SER A 685 3.42 -35.72 -6.66
CA SER A 685 3.95 -36.59 -5.60
C SER A 685 2.88 -37.33 -4.79
N GLU A 686 1.65 -36.82 -4.73
CA GLU A 686 0.56 -37.40 -3.91
C GLU A 686 -0.49 -38.18 -4.70
N GLN A 687 -0.39 -38.19 -6.03
CA GLN A 687 -1.38 -38.78 -6.93
C GLN A 687 -1.63 -40.29 -6.69
N ASN A 688 -0.66 -41.00 -6.09
CA ASN A 688 -0.77 -42.43 -5.76
C ASN A 688 -1.45 -42.71 -4.40
N GLY A 689 -1.43 -41.77 -3.45
CA GLY A 689 -1.98 -41.95 -2.10
C GLY A 689 -3.38 -41.38 -1.90
N LEU A 690 -3.72 -40.32 -2.63
CA LEU A 690 -5.01 -39.61 -2.50
C LEU A 690 -6.25 -40.51 -2.69
N PRO A 691 -6.31 -41.45 -3.67
CA PRO A 691 -7.50 -42.30 -3.84
C PRO A 691 -7.78 -43.22 -2.63
N GLN A 692 -6.72 -43.66 -1.92
CA GLN A 692 -6.87 -44.46 -0.71
C GLN A 692 -7.43 -43.64 0.45
N HIS A 693 -6.96 -42.39 0.59
CA HIS A 693 -7.48 -41.45 1.59
C HIS A 693 -8.92 -41.03 1.30
N GLU A 694 -9.28 -40.81 0.02
CA GLU A 694 -10.64 -40.50 -0.40
C GLU A 694 -11.62 -41.60 0.01
N THR A 695 -11.28 -42.86 -0.30
CA THR A 695 -12.10 -44.03 0.05
C THR A 695 -12.28 -44.19 1.55
N ARG A 696 -11.24 -43.86 2.34
CA ARG A 696 -11.22 -44.05 3.79
C ARG A 696 -11.86 -42.92 4.58
N TYR A 697 -11.66 -41.67 4.17
CA TYR A 697 -12.00 -40.47 4.95
C TYR A 697 -13.03 -39.55 4.28
N GLY A 698 -13.25 -39.63 2.97
CA GLY A 698 -14.11 -38.70 2.23
C GLY A 698 -15.52 -38.57 2.81
N ARG A 699 -16.18 -39.71 3.10
CA ARG A 699 -17.51 -39.73 3.72
C ARG A 699 -17.54 -39.08 5.11
N ILE A 700 -16.50 -39.31 5.92
CA ILE A 700 -16.42 -38.81 7.30
C ILE A 700 -16.23 -37.29 7.28
N LEU A 701 -15.31 -36.80 6.45
CA LEU A 701 -15.01 -35.38 6.30
C LEU A 701 -16.22 -34.60 5.76
N ASN A 702 -16.96 -35.14 4.80
CA ASN A 702 -18.20 -34.53 4.27
C ASN A 702 -19.26 -34.31 5.37
N ILE A 703 -19.55 -35.33 6.20
CA ILE A 703 -20.51 -35.22 7.32
C ILE A 703 -20.05 -34.16 8.34
N CYS A 704 -18.77 -34.16 8.64
CA CYS A 704 -18.14 -33.32 9.66
C CYS A 704 -18.12 -31.84 9.28
N VAL A 705 -17.76 -31.51 8.04
CA VAL A 705 -17.85 -30.14 7.53
C VAL A 705 -19.30 -29.65 7.50
N ASN A 706 -20.24 -30.50 7.08
CA ASN A 706 -21.67 -30.15 7.09
C ASN A 706 -22.20 -29.91 8.50
N HIS A 707 -21.71 -30.63 9.51
CA HIS A 707 -22.08 -30.37 10.89
C HIS A 707 -21.73 -28.94 11.31
N HIS A 708 -20.52 -28.48 11.00
CA HIS A 708 -20.08 -27.12 11.29
C HIS A 708 -20.83 -26.05 10.48
N LEU A 709 -21.09 -26.31 9.20
CA LEU A 709 -21.86 -25.40 8.34
C LEU A 709 -23.32 -25.28 8.81
N GLN A 710 -23.95 -26.39 9.19
CA GLN A 710 -25.33 -26.40 9.64
C GLN A 710 -25.48 -25.68 10.99
N GLN A 711 -24.59 -25.94 11.94
CA GLN A 711 -24.64 -25.28 13.26
C GLN A 711 -24.47 -23.76 13.19
N ARG A 712 -23.59 -23.27 12.31
CA ARG A 712 -23.20 -21.85 12.29
C ARG A 712 -23.96 -21.01 11.26
N TYR A 713 -24.33 -21.60 10.13
CA TYR A 713 -24.93 -20.89 8.99
C TYR A 713 -26.23 -21.53 8.48
N ASN A 714 -26.66 -22.65 9.05
CA ASN A 714 -27.80 -23.43 8.56
C ASN A 714 -27.67 -23.78 7.05
N LEU A 715 -26.44 -24.13 6.61
CA LEU A 715 -26.11 -24.52 5.25
C LEU A 715 -25.53 -25.95 5.22
N THR A 716 -25.63 -26.61 4.07
CA THR A 716 -25.02 -27.93 3.79
C THR A 716 -24.31 -27.91 2.43
N GLY A 717 -23.38 -28.83 2.19
CA GLY A 717 -22.58 -28.91 0.98
C GLY A 717 -21.90 -30.25 0.78
N TYR A 718 -21.25 -30.43 -0.38
CA TYR A 718 -20.44 -31.61 -0.68
C TYR A 718 -18.96 -31.28 -0.55
N SER A 719 -18.21 -32.10 0.20
CA SER A 719 -16.76 -31.94 0.38
C SER A 719 -15.98 -33.00 -0.38
N GLU A 720 -14.97 -32.57 -1.13
CA GLU A 720 -14.03 -33.42 -1.88
C GLU A 720 -12.60 -33.17 -1.41
N LEU A 721 -11.79 -34.22 -1.29
CA LEU A 721 -10.43 -34.14 -0.75
C LEU A 721 -9.45 -33.59 -1.78
N GLU A 722 -8.59 -32.67 -1.36
CA GLU A 722 -7.53 -32.13 -2.21
C GLU A 722 -6.14 -32.58 -1.78
N GLN A 723 -5.87 -32.67 -0.48
CA GLN A 723 -4.60 -33.15 0.07
C GLN A 723 -4.79 -33.74 1.47
N CYS A 724 -3.96 -34.72 1.84
CA CYS A 724 -3.79 -35.15 3.22
C CYS A 724 -2.31 -35.26 3.59
N THR A 725 -1.97 -34.89 4.82
CA THR A 725 -0.60 -34.97 5.36
C THR A 725 -0.57 -35.60 6.75
N THR A 726 0.57 -36.19 7.09
CA THR A 726 0.88 -36.84 8.38
C THR A 726 2.03 -36.10 9.07
N ALA A 727 2.25 -36.35 10.35
CA ALA A 727 3.34 -35.71 11.10
C ALA A 727 4.74 -35.98 10.50
N GLU A 728 4.95 -37.15 9.89
CA GLU A 728 6.21 -37.52 9.22
C GLU A 728 6.34 -36.87 7.83
N SER A 729 5.29 -36.95 7.01
CA SER A 729 5.29 -36.38 5.65
C SER A 729 5.29 -34.84 5.64
N HIS A 730 4.92 -34.21 6.76
CA HIS A 730 4.92 -32.76 6.90
C HIS A 730 6.33 -32.16 6.97
N ARG A 731 7.37 -32.95 7.36
CA ARG A 731 8.76 -32.48 7.36
C ARG A 731 9.47 -32.88 6.07
N PRO A 732 10.04 -31.94 5.31
CA PRO A 732 10.77 -32.27 4.08
C PRO A 732 11.98 -33.17 4.37
N ALA A 733 12.12 -34.25 3.61
CA ALA A 733 13.33 -35.08 3.66
C ALA A 733 14.48 -34.42 2.89
N LEU A 734 15.71 -34.53 3.43
CA LEU A 734 16.92 -34.13 2.72
C LEU A 734 17.21 -35.11 1.60
N ASP A 735 17.48 -34.57 0.41
CA ASP A 735 17.86 -35.36 -0.77
C ASP A 735 19.09 -34.77 -1.48
N ALA A 736 19.50 -35.41 -2.58
CA ALA A 736 20.69 -35.03 -3.35
C ALA A 736 20.67 -33.56 -3.82
N TYR A 737 19.51 -32.98 -4.12
CA TYR A 737 19.40 -31.59 -4.56
C TYR A 737 19.74 -30.59 -3.43
N HIS A 738 19.37 -30.93 -2.18
CA HIS A 738 19.69 -30.10 -1.01
C HIS A 738 21.20 -30.06 -0.76
N VAL A 739 21.85 -31.22 -0.84
CA VAL A 739 23.31 -31.34 -0.68
C VAL A 739 24.04 -30.60 -1.81
N LEU A 740 23.58 -30.75 -3.06
CA LEU A 740 24.15 -30.05 -4.21
C LEU A 740 24.03 -28.52 -4.06
N PHE A 741 22.87 -28.02 -3.64
CA PHE A 741 22.68 -26.59 -3.40
C PHE A 741 23.63 -26.08 -2.30
N GLY A 742 23.70 -26.78 -1.17
CA GLY A 742 24.58 -26.43 -0.06
C GLY A 742 26.06 -26.39 -0.50
N LEU A 743 26.51 -27.38 -1.25
CA LEU A 743 27.89 -27.45 -1.78
C LEU A 743 28.20 -26.27 -2.72
N ILE A 744 27.29 -25.92 -3.63
CA ILE A 744 27.48 -24.78 -4.54
C ILE A 744 27.56 -23.46 -3.77
N VAL A 745 26.69 -23.26 -2.77
CA VAL A 745 26.72 -22.06 -1.92
C VAL A 745 28.04 -21.97 -1.16
N VAL A 746 28.53 -23.07 -0.58
CA VAL A 746 29.83 -23.11 0.12
C VAL A 746 30.99 -22.78 -0.84
N ILE A 747 30.99 -23.34 -2.05
CA ILE A 747 32.02 -23.03 -3.07
C ILE A 747 31.99 -21.55 -3.46
N LEU A 748 30.80 -20.98 -3.70
CA LEU A 748 30.67 -19.57 -4.06
C LEU A 748 31.13 -18.65 -2.93
N CYS A 749 30.70 -18.92 -1.69
CA CYS A 749 31.16 -18.18 -0.50
C CYS A 749 32.68 -18.28 -0.33
N GLY A 750 33.25 -19.47 -0.49
CA GLY A 750 34.69 -19.71 -0.44
C GLY A 750 35.45 -18.94 -1.52
N ALA A 751 34.97 -18.98 -2.77
CA ALA A 751 35.57 -18.28 -3.90
C ALA A 751 35.55 -16.76 -3.72
N VAL A 752 34.40 -16.20 -3.31
CA VAL A 752 34.22 -14.77 -3.03
C VAL A 752 35.08 -14.34 -1.84
N GLY A 753 35.09 -15.12 -0.76
CA GLY A 753 35.90 -14.84 0.43
C GLY A 753 37.39 -14.85 0.12
N TYR A 754 37.87 -15.88 -0.58
CA TYR A 754 39.27 -16.00 -1.00
C TYR A 754 39.69 -14.88 -1.96
N ALA A 755 38.91 -14.62 -3.02
CA ALA A 755 39.17 -13.54 -3.98
C ALA A 755 39.17 -12.15 -3.34
N SER A 756 38.26 -11.89 -2.40
CA SER A 756 38.19 -10.61 -1.70
C SER A 756 39.36 -10.43 -0.73
N TYR A 757 39.79 -11.52 -0.06
CA TYR A 757 40.94 -11.51 0.84
C TYR A 757 42.26 -11.20 0.11
N THR A 758 42.48 -11.82 -1.05
CA THR A 758 43.69 -11.61 -1.85
C THR A 758 43.73 -10.20 -2.46
N ASP A 759 42.58 -9.70 -2.94
CA ASP A 759 42.46 -8.33 -3.47
C ASP A 759 42.67 -7.28 -2.37
N TRP A 760 42.21 -7.54 -1.13
CA TRP A 760 42.50 -6.70 0.04
C TRP A 760 43.99 -6.70 0.39
N ARG A 761 44.62 -7.88 0.51
CA ARG A 761 46.07 -7.98 0.80
C ARG A 761 46.94 -7.28 -0.24
N ALA A 762 46.55 -7.33 -1.51
CA ALA A 762 47.26 -6.65 -2.59
C ALA A 762 47.19 -5.11 -2.54
N THR A 763 46.38 -4.53 -1.64
CA THR A 763 46.15 -3.07 -1.54
C THR A 763 46.68 -2.41 -0.27
N LYS A 764 47.34 -3.16 0.63
CA LYS A 764 48.15 -2.53 1.70
C LYS A 764 49.34 -1.81 1.07
N PRO A 765 49.67 -0.57 1.50
CA PRO A 765 50.91 0.09 1.08
C PRO A 765 52.12 -0.77 1.50
N PRO A 766 53.18 -0.85 0.69
CA PRO A 766 54.39 -1.55 1.09
C PRO A 766 54.94 -0.88 2.35
N SER A 767 55.24 -1.66 3.39
CA SER A 767 56.13 -1.22 4.44
C SER A 767 57.53 -1.05 3.84
N ASP A 768 58.17 0.08 4.09
CA ASP A 768 59.50 0.50 3.63
C ASP A 768 60.58 -0.59 3.71
N ASN A 769 60.67 -1.46 2.70
CA ASN A 769 61.90 -2.21 2.42
C ASN A 769 62.03 -2.40 0.90
N ASN A 770 63.00 -1.68 0.36
CA ASN A 770 63.40 -1.73 -1.04
C ASN A 770 63.90 -3.13 -1.41
N ASN A 771 63.47 -3.62 -2.59
CA ASN A 771 63.95 -4.78 -3.37
C ASN A 771 62.96 -5.94 -3.63
N GLU A 772 61.65 -5.75 -3.53
CA GLU A 772 60.71 -6.65 -4.22
C GLU A 772 60.19 -6.01 -5.52
N SER A 773 60.50 -6.65 -6.65
CA SER A 773 59.87 -6.42 -7.96
C SER A 773 58.34 -6.27 -7.81
N PRO A 774 57.65 -5.43 -8.60
CA PRO A 774 56.21 -5.22 -8.44
C PRO A 774 55.50 -6.57 -8.56
N ARG A 775 55.02 -7.11 -7.43
CA ARG A 775 54.25 -8.36 -7.39
C ARG A 775 53.14 -8.21 -8.43
N GLN A 776 53.22 -9.00 -9.50
CA GLN A 776 52.23 -9.05 -10.56
C GLN A 776 50.84 -9.07 -9.90
N ARG A 777 50.00 -8.07 -10.21
CA ARG A 777 48.58 -8.10 -9.83
C ARG A 777 48.06 -9.49 -10.21
N ALA A 778 47.63 -10.28 -9.24
CA ALA A 778 46.97 -11.55 -9.52
C ALA A 778 45.80 -11.26 -10.47
N ASP A 779 45.94 -11.66 -11.74
CA ASP A 779 44.96 -11.44 -12.80
C ASP A 779 44.33 -12.78 -13.24
N GLY A 780 44.22 -13.72 -12.30
CA GLY A 780 43.49 -14.97 -12.51
C GLY A 780 41.99 -14.75 -12.61
N LEU A 781 41.28 -15.63 -13.36
CA LEU A 781 39.83 -15.56 -13.53
C LEU A 781 39.04 -15.56 -12.21
N TRP A 782 39.56 -16.22 -11.18
CA TRP A 782 38.97 -16.27 -9.85
C TRP A 782 38.91 -14.91 -9.15
N MET A 783 39.75 -13.93 -9.56
CA MET A 783 39.72 -12.58 -9.01
C MET A 783 38.46 -11.80 -9.42
N GLU A 784 37.72 -12.24 -10.44
CA GLU A 784 36.43 -11.65 -10.80
C GLU A 784 35.35 -11.86 -9.71
N PHE A 785 35.57 -12.79 -8.78
CA PHE A 785 34.72 -12.98 -7.59
C PHE A 785 35.04 -12.00 -6.44
N SER A 786 36.05 -11.13 -6.56
CA SER A 786 36.35 -10.12 -5.53
C SER A 786 35.18 -9.15 -5.36
N LEU A 787 34.69 -9.01 -4.11
CA LEU A 787 33.60 -8.10 -3.76
C LEU A 787 33.91 -6.66 -4.13
N ARG A 788 35.16 -6.22 -4.00
CA ARG A 788 35.57 -4.86 -4.38
C ARG A 788 35.36 -4.63 -5.87
N ARG A 789 35.77 -5.59 -6.71
CA ARG A 789 35.68 -5.48 -8.17
C ARG A 789 34.24 -5.52 -8.63
N THR A 790 33.43 -6.46 -8.12
CA THR A 790 32.01 -6.57 -8.47
C THR A 790 31.22 -5.36 -7.98
N TRP A 791 31.51 -4.84 -6.78
CA TRP A 791 30.91 -3.61 -6.27
C TRP A 791 31.22 -2.40 -7.16
N CYS A 792 32.48 -2.22 -7.57
CA CYS A 792 32.86 -1.17 -8.51
C CYS A 792 32.16 -1.30 -9.86
N GLN A 793 31.97 -2.52 -10.38
CA GLN A 793 31.20 -2.76 -11.61
C GLN A 793 29.72 -2.40 -11.44
N LEU A 794 29.13 -2.72 -10.29
CA LEU A 794 27.73 -2.41 -9.98
C LEU A 794 27.47 -0.90 -9.92
N ILE A 795 28.33 -0.11 -9.27
CA ILE A 795 28.14 1.35 -9.14
C ILE A 795 28.72 2.15 -10.32
N ALA A 796 29.34 1.51 -11.31
CA ALA A 796 29.98 2.20 -12.43
C ALA A 796 28.96 3.02 -13.25
N ALA A 797 29.29 4.29 -13.49
CA ALA A 797 28.49 5.20 -14.31
C ALA A 797 28.54 4.83 -15.81
N PRO A 798 27.50 5.19 -16.60
CA PRO A 798 27.49 5.09 -18.05
C PRO A 798 28.73 5.75 -18.68
N LYS A 799 29.46 5.01 -19.53
CA LYS A 799 30.70 5.50 -20.16
C LYS A 799 30.51 5.91 -21.62
N SER A 800 29.68 5.19 -22.38
CA SER A 800 29.46 5.49 -23.80
C SER A 800 28.39 6.55 -24.01
N SER A 801 28.46 7.31 -25.11
CA SER A 801 27.42 8.26 -25.49
C SER A 801 26.05 7.58 -25.62
N LEU A 802 26.04 6.36 -26.17
CA LEU A 802 24.83 5.56 -26.29
C LEU A 802 24.20 5.23 -24.94
N GLN A 803 25.01 4.80 -23.97
CA GLN A 803 24.50 4.52 -22.62
C GLN A 803 23.95 5.78 -21.92
N ARG A 804 24.47 6.96 -22.27
CA ARG A 804 23.95 8.23 -21.76
C ARG A 804 22.61 8.60 -22.38
N ASP A 805 22.44 8.40 -23.69
CA ASP A 805 21.19 8.69 -24.41
C ASP A 805 20.02 7.84 -23.89
N PHE A 806 20.29 6.60 -23.49
CA PHE A 806 19.29 5.67 -22.93
C PHE A 806 19.26 5.60 -21.40
N ALA A 807 20.03 6.44 -20.67
CA ALA A 807 20.12 6.39 -19.21
C ALA A 807 18.76 6.55 -18.51
N PHE A 808 17.81 7.25 -19.13
CA PHE A 808 16.46 7.42 -18.59
C PHE A 808 15.64 6.11 -18.57
N VAL A 809 15.93 5.17 -19.47
CA VAL A 809 15.27 3.85 -19.54
C VAL A 809 15.54 3.05 -18.27
N GLU A 810 16.71 3.22 -17.64
CA GLU A 810 17.04 2.56 -16.39
C GLU A 810 16.10 2.99 -15.25
N ILE A 811 15.69 4.26 -15.18
CA ILE A 811 14.71 4.71 -14.18
C ILE A 811 13.32 4.12 -14.49
N PHE A 812 12.89 4.16 -15.75
CA PHE A 812 11.60 3.59 -16.13
C PHE A 812 11.54 2.08 -15.84
N ARG A 813 12.64 1.36 -16.03
CA ARG A 813 12.75 -0.05 -15.64
C ARG A 813 12.54 -0.24 -14.14
N MET A 814 13.21 0.55 -13.31
CA MET A 814 13.06 0.45 -11.85
C MET A 814 11.63 0.78 -11.39
N LEU A 815 11.02 1.84 -11.93
CA LEU A 815 9.64 2.22 -11.63
C LEU A 815 8.64 1.16 -12.09
N SER A 816 8.84 0.59 -13.28
CA SER A 816 8.00 -0.51 -13.77
C SER A 816 8.10 -1.75 -12.89
N VAL A 817 9.30 -2.11 -12.42
CA VAL A 817 9.47 -3.22 -11.46
C VAL A 817 8.74 -2.97 -10.15
N LEU A 818 8.76 -1.74 -9.63
CA LEU A 818 8.01 -1.38 -8.42
C LEU A 818 6.50 -1.55 -8.61
N ILE A 819 5.97 -1.09 -9.75
CA ILE A 819 4.54 -1.23 -10.07
C ILE A 819 4.16 -2.71 -10.23
N ILE A 820 4.95 -3.49 -10.95
CA ILE A 820 4.75 -4.94 -11.13
C ILE A 820 4.74 -5.65 -9.77
N LEU A 821 5.65 -5.28 -8.87
CA LEU A 821 5.71 -5.89 -7.55
C LEU A 821 4.45 -5.61 -6.74
N ALA A 822 3.95 -4.37 -6.75
CA ALA A 822 2.69 -4.02 -6.09
C ALA A 822 1.50 -4.80 -6.65
N ILE A 823 1.45 -4.98 -7.98
CA ILE A 823 0.42 -5.79 -8.65
C ILE A 823 0.54 -7.26 -8.22
N HIS A 824 1.74 -7.83 -8.19
CA HIS A 824 1.94 -9.21 -7.77
C HIS A 824 1.64 -9.43 -6.28
N VAL A 825 1.90 -8.46 -5.39
CA VAL A 825 1.45 -8.51 -3.99
C VAL A 825 -0.08 -8.56 -3.93
N SER A 826 -0.77 -7.71 -4.71
CA SER A 826 -2.24 -7.73 -4.79
C SER A 826 -2.74 -9.11 -5.24
N MET A 827 -2.16 -9.65 -6.33
CA MET A 827 -2.49 -10.97 -6.85
C MET A 827 -2.20 -12.09 -5.84
N CYS A 828 -1.13 -11.96 -5.05
CA CYS A 828 -0.78 -12.90 -4.00
C CYS A 828 -1.84 -12.93 -2.91
N PHE A 829 -2.30 -11.78 -2.42
CA PHE A 829 -3.45 -11.72 -1.50
C PHE A 829 -4.74 -12.23 -2.12
N THR A 830 -4.95 -12.03 -3.43
CA THR A 830 -6.11 -12.61 -4.11
C THR A 830 -6.04 -14.13 -4.18
N ALA A 831 -4.84 -14.70 -4.33
CA ALA A 831 -4.65 -16.14 -4.45
C ALA A 831 -4.50 -16.85 -3.09
N ALA A 832 -4.05 -16.14 -2.07
CA ALA A 832 -3.80 -16.64 -0.71
C ALA A 832 -5.10 -16.93 0.04
N PRO A 833 -5.05 -17.81 1.07
CA PRO A 833 -6.17 -17.98 1.98
C PRO A 833 -6.33 -16.72 2.85
N THR A 834 -7.04 -15.72 2.33
CA THR A 834 -7.23 -14.42 2.96
C THR A 834 -8.52 -14.41 3.77
N ALA A 835 -8.43 -14.00 5.05
CA ALA A 835 -9.53 -14.04 6.01
C ALA A 835 -10.65 -13.04 5.68
N ASN A 836 -10.30 -11.86 5.18
CA ASN A 836 -11.25 -10.84 4.76
C ASN A 836 -10.98 -10.40 3.31
N MET A 837 -11.73 -10.96 2.37
CA MET A 837 -11.55 -10.67 0.95
C MET A 837 -12.31 -9.43 0.47
N ARG A 838 -13.22 -8.90 1.29
CA ARG A 838 -14.10 -7.77 0.93
C ARG A 838 -13.34 -6.56 0.38
N PRO A 839 -12.30 -6.03 1.05
CA PRO A 839 -11.67 -4.79 0.58
C PRO A 839 -11.01 -4.97 -0.80
N LEU A 840 -10.57 -6.19 -1.10
CA LEU A 840 -9.98 -6.54 -2.39
C LEU A 840 -11.08 -6.69 -3.45
N GLU A 841 -12.15 -7.44 -3.16
CA GLU A 841 -13.28 -7.61 -4.06
C GLU A 841 -13.99 -6.29 -4.40
N GLU A 842 -14.22 -5.42 -3.42
CA GLU A 842 -14.79 -4.09 -3.64
C GLU A 842 -13.87 -3.23 -4.49
N PHE A 843 -12.55 -3.26 -4.23
CA PHE A 843 -11.58 -2.52 -5.03
C PHE A 843 -11.57 -2.97 -6.49
N TYR A 844 -11.55 -4.28 -6.75
CA TYR A 844 -11.64 -4.82 -8.12
C TYR A 844 -13.05 -4.73 -8.71
N GLY A 845 -14.07 -4.45 -7.91
CA GLY A 845 -15.41 -4.08 -8.36
C GLY A 845 -15.53 -2.64 -8.89
N LEU A 846 -14.61 -1.74 -8.52
CA LEU A 846 -14.60 -0.36 -9.01
C LEU A 846 -14.24 -0.29 -10.50
N LYS A 847 -15.03 0.44 -11.30
CA LYS A 847 -14.76 0.64 -12.74
C LYS A 847 -13.36 1.21 -13.02
N LEU A 848 -12.88 2.13 -12.19
CA LEU A 848 -11.53 2.69 -12.29
C LEU A 848 -10.44 1.63 -12.07
N SER A 849 -10.66 0.70 -11.13
CA SER A 849 -9.75 -0.42 -10.90
C SER A 849 -9.77 -1.39 -12.08
N LEU A 850 -10.95 -1.72 -12.62
CA LEU A 850 -11.08 -2.55 -13.82
C LEU A 850 -10.34 -1.97 -15.03
N ILE A 851 -10.43 -0.64 -15.22
CA ILE A 851 -9.67 0.09 -16.24
C ILE A 851 -8.17 -0.10 -16.02
N ALA A 852 -7.67 0.12 -14.79
CA ALA A 852 -6.25 -0.02 -14.48
C ALA A 852 -5.75 -1.46 -14.66
N VAL A 853 -6.53 -2.45 -14.21
CA VAL A 853 -6.26 -3.88 -14.34
C VAL A 853 -6.20 -4.32 -15.80
N SER A 854 -7.02 -3.75 -16.69
CA SER A 854 -6.95 -4.05 -18.12
C SER A 854 -5.62 -3.63 -18.76
N VAL A 855 -4.94 -2.65 -18.17
CA VAL A 855 -3.70 -2.08 -18.68
C VAL A 855 -2.46 -2.77 -18.11
N PHE A 856 -2.52 -3.22 -16.85
CA PHE A 856 -1.38 -3.79 -16.14
C PHE A 856 -0.65 -4.94 -16.85
N PRO A 857 -1.33 -5.93 -17.47
CA PRO A 857 -0.66 -6.99 -18.21
C PRO A 857 0.16 -6.46 -19.39
N PHE A 858 -0.22 -5.32 -19.97
CA PHE A 858 0.54 -4.71 -21.07
C PHE A 858 1.87 -4.11 -20.61
N GLN A 859 2.12 -3.96 -19.30
CA GLN A 859 3.38 -3.43 -18.81
C GLN A 859 4.61 -4.27 -19.23
N VAL A 860 4.44 -5.59 -19.42
CA VAL A 860 5.51 -6.46 -19.94
C VAL A 860 5.93 -6.09 -21.38
N HIS A 861 5.01 -5.53 -22.17
CA HIS A 861 5.30 -5.09 -23.52
C HIS A 861 6.33 -3.96 -23.55
N THR A 862 6.40 -3.14 -22.49
CA THR A 862 7.44 -2.11 -22.35
C THR A 862 8.84 -2.73 -22.32
N PHE A 863 9.02 -3.86 -21.62
CA PHE A 863 10.30 -4.59 -21.59
C PHE A 863 10.64 -5.19 -22.95
N PHE A 864 9.68 -5.80 -23.65
CA PHE A 864 9.92 -6.31 -25.00
C PHE A 864 10.28 -5.19 -25.98
N THR A 865 9.65 -4.01 -25.88
CA THR A 865 10.04 -2.84 -26.68
C THR A 865 11.47 -2.39 -26.37
N ILE A 866 11.85 -2.31 -25.08
CA ILE A 866 13.23 -1.98 -24.69
C ILE A 866 14.22 -2.99 -25.27
N SER A 867 13.93 -4.29 -25.18
CA SER A 867 14.76 -5.35 -25.76
C SER A 867 14.95 -5.18 -27.28
N GLY A 868 13.88 -4.85 -28.00
CA GLY A 868 13.94 -4.59 -29.46
C GLY A 868 14.79 -3.37 -29.82
N VAL A 869 14.61 -2.25 -29.09
CA VAL A 869 15.41 -1.02 -29.30
C VAL A 869 16.89 -1.32 -29.05
N MET A 870 17.21 -1.92 -27.89
CA MET A 870 18.59 -2.20 -27.50
C MET A 870 19.29 -3.15 -28.48
N LEU A 871 18.57 -4.16 -29.00
CA LEU A 871 19.12 -5.06 -30.02
C LEU A 871 19.47 -4.32 -31.31
N ALA A 872 18.52 -3.54 -31.85
CA ALA A 872 18.72 -2.81 -33.10
C ALA A 872 19.86 -1.80 -33.00
N VAL A 873 19.90 -1.02 -31.92
CA VAL A 873 20.90 0.02 -31.72
C VAL A 873 22.31 -0.56 -31.57
N HIS A 874 22.50 -1.56 -30.70
CA HIS A 874 23.82 -2.18 -30.51
C HIS A 874 24.31 -2.90 -31.77
N PHE A 875 23.40 -3.57 -32.49
CA PHE A 875 23.74 -4.23 -33.74
C PHE A 875 24.20 -3.24 -34.82
N LEU A 876 23.44 -2.16 -35.02
CA LEU A 876 23.72 -1.16 -36.05
C LEU A 876 24.99 -0.36 -35.74
N GLU A 877 25.25 -0.02 -34.48
CA GLU A 877 26.51 0.63 -34.08
C GLU A 877 27.71 -0.31 -34.29
N HIS A 878 27.56 -1.60 -34.00
CA HIS A 878 28.60 -2.59 -34.31
C HIS A 878 28.83 -2.73 -35.82
N ALA A 879 27.76 -2.77 -36.61
CA ALA A 879 27.82 -2.85 -38.06
C ALA A 879 28.48 -1.62 -38.69
N ALA A 880 28.20 -0.42 -38.17
CA ALA A 880 28.85 0.81 -38.62
C ALA A 880 30.34 0.85 -38.29
N SER A 881 30.76 0.27 -37.15
CA SER A 881 32.16 0.25 -36.70
C SER A 881 33.08 -0.71 -37.47
N LYS A 882 32.53 -1.65 -38.25
CA LYS A 882 33.30 -2.64 -39.01
C LYS A 882 32.93 -2.58 -40.49
N ALA A 883 33.91 -2.23 -41.33
CA ALA A 883 33.74 -2.17 -42.80
C ALA A 883 33.45 -3.54 -43.47
N HIS A 884 33.59 -4.66 -42.76
CA HIS A 884 33.43 -6.02 -43.29
C HIS A 884 32.05 -6.63 -42.97
N ARG A 885 31.54 -7.44 -43.91
CA ARG A 885 30.27 -8.20 -43.82
C ARG A 885 30.18 -9.03 -42.53
N ILE A 886 29.21 -8.73 -41.67
CA ILE A 886 28.96 -9.52 -40.45
C ILE A 886 28.56 -10.95 -40.87
N GLY A 887 29.37 -11.95 -40.48
CA GLY A 887 29.15 -13.36 -40.82
C GLY A 887 28.32 -14.13 -39.78
N LEU A 888 27.96 -15.37 -40.09
CA LEU A 888 27.15 -16.26 -39.23
C LEU A 888 27.78 -16.52 -37.85
N SER A 889 29.12 -16.44 -37.75
CA SER A 889 29.85 -16.51 -36.47
C SER A 889 29.40 -15.43 -35.46
N PHE A 890 29.01 -14.24 -35.94
CA PHE A 890 28.49 -13.18 -35.07
C PHE A 890 27.13 -13.55 -34.48
N LEU A 891 26.27 -14.21 -35.24
CA LEU A 891 24.98 -14.70 -34.76
C LEU A 891 25.21 -15.70 -33.63
N TRP A 892 26.04 -16.73 -33.87
CA TRP A 892 26.34 -17.74 -32.86
C TRP A 892 26.96 -17.12 -31.60
N LYS A 893 27.93 -16.22 -31.77
CA LYS A 893 28.54 -15.48 -30.65
C LYS A 893 27.48 -14.68 -29.87
N GLY A 894 26.57 -13.98 -30.55
CA GLY A 894 25.49 -13.23 -29.91
C GLY A 894 24.55 -14.11 -29.09
N VAL A 895 24.16 -15.27 -29.63
CA VAL A 895 23.30 -16.26 -28.96
C VAL A 895 23.98 -16.84 -27.73
N VAL A 896 25.22 -17.32 -27.87
CA VAL A 896 25.98 -17.87 -26.75
C VAL A 896 26.17 -16.82 -25.65
N MET A 897 26.57 -15.59 -26.01
CA MET A 897 26.78 -14.52 -25.02
C MET A 897 25.50 -14.11 -24.29
N ARG A 898 24.34 -14.17 -24.95
CA ARG A 898 23.05 -13.92 -24.30
C ARG A 898 22.66 -15.07 -23.38
N TYR A 899 22.89 -16.32 -23.81
CA TYR A 899 22.60 -17.51 -23.01
C TYR A 899 23.41 -17.53 -21.70
N VAL A 900 24.74 -17.38 -21.80
CA VAL A 900 25.64 -17.41 -20.62
C VAL A 900 25.44 -16.24 -19.66
N ARG A 901 24.81 -15.15 -20.11
CA ARG A 901 24.42 -14.04 -19.23
C ARG A 901 23.24 -14.41 -18.32
N ILE A 902 22.30 -15.19 -18.84
CA ILE A 902 21.04 -15.52 -18.15
C ILE A 902 21.20 -16.79 -17.31
N PHE A 903 21.91 -17.78 -17.84
CA PHE A 903 22.02 -19.12 -17.28
C PHE A 903 22.47 -19.19 -15.80
N PRO A 904 23.52 -18.47 -15.34
CA PRO A 904 24.04 -18.64 -13.98
C PRO A 904 23.02 -18.34 -12.89
N VAL A 905 22.30 -17.21 -13.01
CA VAL A 905 21.28 -16.82 -12.03
C VAL A 905 20.07 -17.76 -12.14
N LEU A 906 19.65 -18.10 -13.37
CA LEU A 906 18.55 -19.04 -13.59
C LEU A 906 18.83 -20.40 -12.93
N PHE A 907 20.05 -20.92 -13.07
CA PHE A 907 20.45 -22.21 -12.51
C PHE A 907 20.44 -22.21 -10.98
N VAL A 908 21.02 -21.18 -10.33
CA VAL A 908 21.04 -21.09 -8.86
C VAL A 908 19.62 -20.96 -8.29
N VAL A 909 18.77 -20.15 -8.92
CA VAL A 909 17.38 -19.99 -8.48
C VAL A 909 16.57 -21.26 -8.73
N TRP A 910 16.73 -21.93 -9.88
CA TRP A 910 16.10 -23.24 -10.14
C TRP A 910 16.53 -24.28 -9.12
N LEU A 911 17.83 -24.34 -8.79
CA LEU A 911 18.35 -25.28 -7.81
C LEU A 911 17.74 -25.04 -6.43
N TYR A 912 17.54 -23.78 -6.05
CA TYR A 912 16.77 -23.43 -4.85
C TYR A 912 15.31 -23.93 -4.91
N GLN A 913 14.62 -23.77 -6.05
CA GLN A 913 13.23 -24.25 -6.20
C GLN A 913 13.10 -25.77 -6.00
N VAL A 914 14.04 -26.54 -6.55
CA VAL A 914 13.97 -28.01 -6.46
C VAL A 914 14.51 -28.56 -5.14
N SER A 915 15.15 -27.74 -4.30
CA SER A 915 15.72 -28.16 -3.01
C SER A 915 14.96 -27.56 -1.83
N TRP A 916 15.36 -26.38 -1.36
CA TRP A 916 14.98 -25.78 -0.08
C TRP A 916 13.61 -25.08 -0.07
N LEU A 917 12.93 -24.91 -1.21
CA LEU A 917 11.70 -24.14 -1.29
C LEU A 917 10.57 -24.69 -0.39
N ASP A 918 10.42 -26.00 -0.26
CA ASP A 918 9.34 -26.64 0.49
C ASP A 918 9.53 -26.63 2.01
N TRP A 919 10.72 -26.27 2.51
CA TRP A 919 10.96 -26.04 3.94
C TRP A 919 10.17 -24.86 4.51
N PHE A 920 9.66 -24.02 3.62
CA PHE A 920 8.77 -22.93 3.94
C PHE A 920 7.29 -23.35 4.03
N ALA A 921 6.95 -24.59 3.65
CA ALA A 921 5.58 -25.10 3.74
C ALA A 921 5.27 -25.61 5.16
N ARG A 922 4.76 -24.73 6.02
CA ARG A 922 4.42 -25.06 7.41
C ARG A 922 2.92 -25.03 7.69
N GLY A 923 2.17 -24.32 6.87
CA GLY A 923 0.72 -24.21 6.94
C GLY A 923 -0.02 -25.26 6.11
N PRO A 924 -1.30 -25.50 6.43
CA PRO A 924 -2.15 -26.47 5.72
C PRO A 924 -2.43 -26.09 4.26
N GLY A 925 -2.34 -24.81 3.88
CA GLY A 925 -2.51 -24.36 2.49
C GLY A 925 -1.20 -24.21 1.69
N ASP A 926 -0.05 -24.40 2.34
CA ASP A 926 1.25 -23.99 1.79
C ASP A 926 1.73 -24.90 0.64
N TYR A 927 1.23 -26.14 0.58
CA TYR A 927 1.51 -27.09 -0.50
C TYR A 927 1.22 -26.55 -1.89
N ARG A 928 0.22 -25.66 -2.02
CA ARG A 928 -0.19 -25.04 -3.28
C ARG A 928 0.88 -24.13 -3.87
N TYR A 929 1.72 -23.53 -3.03
CA TYR A 929 2.71 -22.52 -3.43
C TYR A 929 4.14 -23.07 -3.47
N PHE A 930 4.48 -23.93 -2.51
CA PHE A 930 5.84 -24.45 -2.35
C PHE A 930 5.97 -25.89 -2.85
N GLY A 931 5.13 -26.81 -2.37
CA GLY A 931 5.18 -28.24 -2.74
C GLY A 931 4.93 -28.45 -4.23
N LEU A 932 3.84 -27.90 -4.75
CA LEU A 932 3.49 -27.97 -6.18
C LEU A 932 4.57 -27.35 -7.08
N GLU A 933 5.17 -26.23 -6.66
CA GLU A 933 6.24 -25.57 -7.42
C GLU A 933 7.50 -26.44 -7.47
N LYS A 934 7.91 -27.01 -6.33
CA LYS A 934 9.05 -27.92 -6.24
C LYS A 934 8.88 -29.12 -7.16
N ASP A 935 7.72 -29.77 -7.15
CA ASP A 935 7.41 -30.92 -8.00
C ASP A 935 7.40 -30.56 -9.49
N ASN A 936 6.78 -29.43 -9.84
CA ASN A 936 6.80 -28.89 -11.20
C ASN A 936 8.23 -28.60 -11.67
N CYS A 937 9.09 -28.07 -10.79
CA CYS A 937 10.48 -27.78 -11.10
C CYS A 937 11.38 -29.00 -11.20
N ARG A 938 11.10 -30.08 -10.46
CA ARG A 938 11.79 -31.37 -10.61
C ARG A 938 11.41 -32.08 -11.91
N THR A 939 10.14 -32.02 -12.28
CA THR A 939 9.62 -32.73 -13.46
C THR A 939 9.90 -31.98 -14.76
N ASN A 940 9.67 -30.65 -14.77
CA ASN A 940 9.65 -29.83 -15.98
C ASN A 940 10.71 -28.71 -15.99
N GLY A 941 11.61 -28.64 -15.00
CA GLY A 941 12.60 -27.56 -14.89
C GLY A 941 13.56 -27.44 -16.08
N TRP A 942 13.82 -28.55 -16.79
CA TRP A 942 14.65 -28.57 -18.00
C TRP A 942 14.13 -27.66 -19.13
N LEU A 943 12.82 -27.41 -19.19
CA LEU A 943 12.22 -26.51 -20.18
C LEU A 943 12.67 -25.05 -20.01
N ASN A 944 13.02 -24.62 -18.78
CA ASN A 944 13.52 -23.27 -18.52
C ASN A 944 14.91 -23.05 -19.13
N PHE A 945 15.78 -24.08 -19.13
CA PHE A 945 17.12 -23.99 -19.70
C PHE A 945 17.12 -24.01 -21.24
N LEU A 946 16.05 -24.51 -21.85
CA LEU A 946 15.83 -24.48 -23.29
C LEU A 946 15.00 -23.26 -23.74
N PHE A 947 14.48 -22.46 -22.81
CA PHE A 947 13.54 -21.35 -23.09
C PHE A 947 12.29 -21.79 -23.87
N LEU A 948 11.72 -22.94 -23.49
CA LEU A 948 10.54 -23.55 -24.11
C LEU A 948 9.33 -23.68 -23.16
N ASN A 949 9.51 -23.30 -21.89
CA ASN A 949 8.49 -23.42 -20.85
C ASN A 949 7.20 -22.63 -21.12
N ASN A 950 7.27 -21.63 -22.00
CA ASN A 950 6.12 -20.81 -22.33
C ASN A 950 5.20 -21.39 -23.42
N TYR A 951 5.64 -22.43 -24.15
CA TYR A 951 4.82 -23.17 -25.13
C TYR A 951 4.42 -24.56 -24.63
N PHE A 952 5.26 -25.22 -23.84
CA PHE A 952 5.06 -26.60 -23.43
C PHE A 952 4.72 -26.70 -21.93
N LYS A 953 3.80 -27.62 -21.59
CA LYS A 953 3.45 -28.00 -20.21
C LYS A 953 3.07 -26.84 -19.27
N TYR A 954 2.31 -25.86 -19.79
CA TYR A 954 1.84 -24.68 -19.04
C TYR A 954 1.26 -24.98 -17.64
N SER A 955 0.37 -25.98 -17.54
CA SER A 955 -0.34 -26.29 -16.28
C SER A 955 0.60 -26.73 -15.16
N ASN A 956 1.82 -27.17 -15.50
CA ASN A 956 2.82 -27.71 -14.59
C ASN A 956 4.16 -26.99 -14.82
N MET A 957 4.11 -25.69 -15.16
CA MET A 957 5.29 -24.88 -15.47
C MET A 957 6.11 -24.61 -14.21
N CYS A 958 7.42 -24.84 -14.29
CA CYS A 958 8.37 -24.44 -13.27
C CYS A 958 8.72 -22.96 -13.39
N MET A 959 8.76 -22.24 -12.27
CA MET A 959 9.10 -20.83 -12.15
C MET A 959 8.29 -19.97 -13.13
N GLN A 960 7.02 -19.77 -12.82
CA GLN A 960 6.08 -19.17 -13.76
C GLN A 960 6.59 -17.87 -14.39
N GLN A 961 7.26 -17.01 -13.63
CA GLN A 961 7.85 -15.76 -14.12
C GLN A 961 8.81 -15.91 -15.31
N THR A 962 9.45 -17.08 -15.49
CA THR A 962 10.43 -17.32 -16.55
C THR A 962 9.84 -17.34 -17.96
N TRP A 963 8.50 -17.38 -18.12
CA TRP A 963 7.85 -17.29 -19.43
C TRP A 963 8.31 -16.07 -20.23
N HIS A 964 8.48 -14.92 -19.55
CA HIS A 964 8.91 -13.67 -20.18
C HIS A 964 10.35 -13.77 -20.70
N LEU A 965 11.22 -14.44 -19.94
CA LEU A 965 12.61 -14.66 -20.30
C LEU A 965 12.72 -15.58 -21.53
N ALA A 966 11.87 -16.60 -21.61
CA ALA A 966 11.76 -17.46 -22.77
C ALA A 966 11.29 -16.70 -24.02
N ALA A 967 10.23 -15.90 -23.88
CA ALA A 967 9.73 -15.06 -24.97
C ALA A 967 10.80 -14.04 -25.46
N ASP A 968 11.50 -13.38 -24.54
CA ASP A 968 12.56 -12.42 -24.85
C ASP A 968 13.77 -13.08 -25.56
N PHE A 969 14.15 -14.30 -25.16
CA PHE A 969 15.18 -15.06 -25.85
C PHE A 969 14.74 -15.48 -27.25
N GLN A 970 13.49 -15.93 -27.42
CA GLN A 970 12.92 -16.27 -28.73
C GLN A 970 12.84 -15.04 -29.65
N PHE A 971 12.45 -13.88 -29.13
CA PHE A 971 12.48 -12.64 -29.89
C PHE A 971 13.88 -12.26 -30.35
N PHE A 972 14.90 -12.49 -29.52
CA PHE A 972 16.29 -12.29 -29.93
C PHE A 972 16.71 -13.23 -31.05
N LEU A 973 16.34 -14.51 -30.97
CA LEU A 973 16.61 -15.51 -32.00
C LEU A 973 15.98 -15.14 -33.34
N VAL A 974 14.85 -14.42 -33.35
CA VAL A 974 14.21 -13.92 -34.58
C VAL A 974 14.78 -12.56 -35.02
N GLY A 975 14.96 -11.63 -34.09
CA GLY A 975 15.35 -10.25 -34.38
C GLY A 975 16.79 -10.10 -34.85
N LEU A 976 17.73 -10.90 -34.34
CA LEU A 976 19.13 -10.82 -34.76
C LEU A 976 19.34 -11.29 -36.21
N PRO A 977 18.82 -12.46 -36.66
CA PRO A 977 18.84 -12.82 -38.07
C PRO A 977 18.11 -11.81 -38.97
N LEU A 978 16.99 -11.26 -38.51
CA LEU A 978 16.24 -10.25 -39.25
C LEU A 978 17.09 -9.00 -39.54
N LEU A 979 17.79 -8.49 -38.51
CA LEU A 979 18.71 -7.36 -38.66
C LEU A 979 19.93 -7.70 -39.54
N LEU A 980 20.47 -8.92 -39.43
CA LEU A 980 21.55 -9.39 -40.30
C LEU A 980 21.11 -9.43 -41.76
N LEU A 981 19.89 -9.90 -42.04
CA LEU A 981 19.32 -9.96 -43.39
C LEU A 981 19.09 -8.55 -43.96
N ILE A 982 18.54 -7.64 -43.15
CA ILE A 982 18.35 -6.22 -43.52
C ILE A 982 19.68 -5.55 -43.81
N ASN A 983 20.70 -5.80 -43.00
CA ASN A 983 22.04 -5.22 -43.17
C ASN A 983 22.74 -5.77 -44.42
N ARG A 984 22.56 -7.05 -44.72
CA ARG A 984 23.14 -7.69 -45.91
C ARG A 984 22.42 -7.29 -47.20
N HIS A 985 21.10 -7.13 -47.12
CA HIS A 985 20.24 -6.79 -48.26
C HIS A 985 19.29 -5.62 -47.90
N PRO A 986 19.76 -4.36 -47.98
CA PRO A 986 18.95 -3.19 -47.61
C PRO A 986 17.62 -3.05 -48.38
N ARG A 987 17.54 -3.62 -49.60
CA ARG A 987 16.30 -3.68 -50.40
C ARG A 987 15.17 -4.45 -49.73
N LEU A 988 15.49 -5.39 -48.84
CA LEU A 988 14.51 -6.19 -48.10
C LEU A 988 13.93 -5.46 -46.89
N LEU A 989 14.41 -4.27 -46.55
CA LEU A 989 13.92 -3.53 -45.38
C LEU A 989 12.39 -3.37 -45.40
N VAL A 990 11.83 -2.76 -46.45
CA VAL A 990 10.38 -2.49 -46.51
C VAL A 990 9.56 -3.79 -46.53
N PRO A 991 9.85 -4.79 -47.39
CA PRO A 991 9.13 -6.07 -47.35
C PRO A 991 9.15 -6.77 -46.00
N LEU A 992 10.29 -6.82 -45.31
CA LEU A 992 10.43 -7.48 -44.01
C LEU A 992 9.71 -6.73 -42.88
N LEU A 993 9.75 -5.39 -42.89
CA LEU A 993 8.99 -4.58 -41.94
C LEU A 993 7.48 -4.74 -42.14
N THR A 994 7.01 -4.78 -43.39
CA THR A 994 5.60 -5.02 -43.71
C THR A 994 5.17 -6.42 -43.27
N ALA A 995 5.95 -7.46 -43.59
CA ALA A 995 5.65 -8.84 -43.20
C ALA A 995 5.57 -9.01 -41.67
N THR A 996 6.55 -8.45 -40.93
CA THR A 996 6.55 -8.50 -39.46
C THR A 996 5.39 -7.71 -38.84
N THR A 997 4.96 -6.61 -39.47
CA THR A 997 3.79 -5.84 -39.02
C THR A 997 2.49 -6.61 -39.24
N ILE A 998 2.31 -7.22 -40.42
CA ILE A 998 1.14 -8.08 -40.71
C ILE A 998 1.07 -9.23 -39.71
N PHE A 999 2.20 -9.90 -39.45
CA PHE A 999 2.27 -10.97 -38.46
C PHE A 999 1.92 -10.48 -37.05
N SER A 1000 2.42 -9.31 -36.66
CA SER A 1000 2.19 -8.70 -35.34
C SER A 1000 0.73 -8.36 -35.05
N ILE A 1001 -0.07 -8.12 -36.09
CA ILE A 1001 -1.51 -7.87 -35.98
C ILE A 1001 -2.30 -9.18 -36.15
N GLY A 1002 -1.94 -10.01 -37.14
CA GLY A 1002 -2.65 -11.24 -37.44
C GLY A 1002 -2.55 -12.30 -36.35
N ALA A 1003 -1.35 -12.51 -35.80
CA ALA A 1003 -1.12 -13.54 -34.78
C ALA A 1003 -2.02 -13.38 -33.52
N PRO A 1004 -2.12 -12.20 -32.87
CA PRO A 1004 -3.04 -12.03 -31.75
C PRO A 1004 -4.52 -12.13 -32.16
N ILE A 1005 -4.92 -11.68 -33.37
CA ILE A 1005 -6.31 -11.81 -33.84
C ILE A 1005 -6.70 -13.29 -33.94
N VAL A 1006 -5.88 -14.09 -34.62
CA VAL A 1006 -6.12 -15.54 -34.80
C VAL A 1006 -6.22 -16.22 -33.44
N ASN A 1007 -5.30 -15.89 -32.53
CA ASN A 1007 -5.22 -16.50 -31.21
C ASN A 1007 -6.47 -16.18 -30.35
N LEU A 1008 -6.84 -14.90 -30.26
CA LEU A 1008 -8.01 -14.45 -29.50
C LEU A 1008 -9.32 -14.99 -30.07
N TYR A 1009 -9.43 -15.05 -31.40
CA TYR A 1009 -10.63 -15.56 -32.07
C TYR A 1009 -10.78 -17.08 -31.89
N HIS A 1010 -9.73 -17.86 -32.13
CA HIS A 1010 -9.77 -19.32 -32.06
C HIS A 1010 -10.00 -19.83 -30.63
N HIS A 1011 -9.36 -19.21 -29.63
CA HIS A 1011 -9.48 -19.61 -28.23
C HIS A 1011 -10.64 -18.95 -27.48
N LYS A 1012 -11.46 -18.14 -28.18
CA LYS A 1012 -12.62 -17.44 -27.61
C LYS A 1012 -12.26 -16.63 -26.36
N LEU A 1013 -11.19 -15.83 -26.46
CA LEU A 1013 -10.63 -15.10 -25.34
C LEU A 1013 -11.05 -13.63 -25.36
N PRO A 1014 -11.16 -12.96 -24.20
CA PRO A 1014 -11.35 -11.52 -24.14
C PRO A 1014 -10.14 -10.78 -24.73
N GLY A 1015 -10.39 -9.66 -25.42
CA GLY A 1015 -9.34 -8.82 -26.00
C GLY A 1015 -8.46 -8.12 -24.97
N VAL A 1016 -8.91 -8.09 -23.71
CA VAL A 1016 -8.16 -7.68 -22.51
C VAL A 1016 -8.12 -8.83 -21.51
N ILE A 1017 -7.05 -8.94 -20.73
CA ILE A 1017 -6.99 -9.95 -19.68
C ILE A 1017 -7.83 -9.47 -18.50
N LEU A 1018 -8.85 -10.24 -18.16
CA LEU A 1018 -9.78 -9.95 -17.07
C LEU A 1018 -9.20 -10.45 -15.75
N ALA A 1019 -9.32 -9.67 -14.68
CA ALA A 1019 -9.05 -10.16 -13.33
C ALA A 1019 -10.15 -11.16 -12.96
N ASN A 1020 -9.80 -12.45 -12.96
CA ASN A 1020 -10.70 -13.53 -12.59
C ASN A 1020 -10.24 -14.16 -11.28
N PHE A 1021 -10.89 -13.78 -10.18
CA PHE A 1021 -10.53 -14.20 -8.83
C PHE A 1021 -10.68 -15.73 -8.66
N LYS A 1022 -11.71 -16.32 -9.28
CA LYS A 1022 -11.96 -17.77 -9.26
C LYS A 1022 -10.84 -18.60 -9.86
N GLN A 1023 -10.12 -18.03 -10.83
CA GLN A 1023 -8.98 -18.69 -11.48
C GLN A 1023 -7.66 -18.30 -10.80
N LEU A 1024 -7.57 -17.08 -10.26
CA LEU A 1024 -6.38 -16.55 -9.61
C LEU A 1024 -6.01 -17.31 -8.32
N ARG A 1025 -7.01 -17.88 -7.62
CA ARG A 1025 -6.79 -18.79 -6.48
C ARG A 1025 -5.91 -20.02 -6.79
N PHE A 1026 -5.73 -20.35 -8.08
CA PHE A 1026 -4.85 -21.43 -8.53
C PHE A 1026 -3.48 -20.94 -9.00
N VAL A 1027 -3.05 -19.74 -8.57
CA VAL A 1027 -1.72 -19.18 -8.86
C VAL A 1027 -1.39 -19.28 -10.34
N PHE A 1028 -2.33 -18.87 -11.20
CA PHE A 1028 -2.23 -18.89 -12.66
C PHE A 1028 -2.19 -20.26 -13.37
N TYR A 1029 -2.04 -21.39 -12.68
CA TYR A 1029 -1.93 -22.72 -13.33
C TYR A 1029 -3.15 -23.12 -14.17
N ALA A 1030 -4.33 -22.54 -13.88
CA ALA A 1030 -5.60 -22.88 -14.51
C ALA A 1030 -6.25 -21.74 -15.34
N HIS A 1031 -5.55 -20.64 -15.61
CA HIS A 1031 -6.15 -19.47 -16.29
C HIS A 1031 -6.06 -19.57 -17.83
N PRO A 1032 -7.17 -19.70 -18.58
CA PRO A 1032 -7.16 -19.94 -20.03
C PRO A 1032 -6.49 -18.83 -20.84
N ALA A 1033 -6.73 -17.55 -20.48
CA ALA A 1033 -6.12 -16.42 -21.18
C ALA A 1033 -4.60 -16.33 -20.95
N LEU A 1034 -4.08 -16.89 -19.84
CA LEU A 1034 -2.65 -16.89 -19.60
C LEU A 1034 -1.96 -18.01 -20.38
N LYS A 1035 -2.58 -19.20 -20.39
CA LYS A 1035 -2.12 -20.36 -21.17
C LYS A 1035 -2.09 -20.08 -22.67
N ASN A 1036 -3.21 -19.60 -23.19
CA ASN A 1036 -3.43 -19.56 -24.62
C ASN A 1036 -3.10 -18.20 -25.23
N ASP A 1037 -2.66 -17.19 -24.47
CA ASP A 1037 -2.38 -15.86 -25.04
C ASP A 1037 -1.24 -15.12 -24.32
N TYR A 1038 -1.35 -14.82 -23.03
CA TYR A 1038 -0.38 -13.96 -22.33
C TYR A 1038 1.04 -14.54 -22.18
N MET A 1039 1.20 -15.86 -22.06
CA MET A 1039 2.54 -16.44 -21.90
C MET A 1039 3.18 -16.85 -23.24
N LEU A 1040 2.40 -16.90 -24.32
CA LEU A 1040 2.90 -17.24 -25.66
C LEU A 1040 3.68 -16.05 -26.25
N SER A 1041 4.67 -16.31 -27.10
CA SER A 1041 5.51 -15.21 -27.62
C SER A 1041 4.86 -14.46 -28.79
N HIS A 1042 4.18 -15.17 -29.69
CA HIS A 1042 3.64 -14.58 -30.91
C HIS A 1042 2.62 -13.43 -30.69
N PRO A 1043 1.80 -13.40 -29.62
CA PRO A 1043 0.87 -12.30 -29.40
C PRO A 1043 1.54 -11.00 -28.91
N HIS A 1044 2.80 -11.04 -28.48
CA HIS A 1044 3.58 -9.85 -28.04
C HIS A 1044 4.55 -9.30 -29.09
N THR A 1045 4.62 -9.93 -30.26
CA THR A 1045 5.53 -9.57 -31.36
C THR A 1045 5.45 -8.10 -31.76
N CYS A 1046 4.24 -7.51 -31.76
CA CYS A 1046 4.01 -6.10 -32.06
C CYS A 1046 4.90 -5.14 -31.24
N SER A 1047 5.12 -5.43 -29.96
CA SER A 1047 5.85 -4.53 -29.06
C SER A 1047 7.35 -4.67 -29.19
N TYR A 1048 7.82 -5.90 -29.41
CA TYR A 1048 9.22 -6.16 -29.74
C TYR A 1048 9.61 -5.51 -31.07
N PHE A 1049 8.83 -5.72 -32.13
CA PHE A 1049 9.09 -5.13 -33.45
C PHE A 1049 8.94 -3.61 -33.45
N SER A 1050 7.97 -3.03 -32.72
CA SER A 1050 7.89 -1.58 -32.52
C SER A 1050 9.19 -1.01 -31.93
N GLY A 1051 9.78 -1.73 -30.97
CA GLY A 1051 11.08 -1.37 -30.41
C GLY A 1051 12.22 -1.49 -31.43
N LEU A 1052 12.25 -2.59 -32.19
CA LEU A 1052 13.22 -2.79 -33.28
C LEU A 1052 13.18 -1.63 -34.29
N PHE A 1053 11.96 -1.20 -34.67
CA PHE A 1053 11.75 -0.11 -35.62
C PHE A 1053 12.23 1.23 -35.04
N ALA A 1054 11.92 1.51 -33.76
CA ALA A 1054 12.42 2.69 -33.08
C ALA A 1054 13.96 2.71 -32.97
N GLY A 1055 14.60 1.56 -32.74
CA GLY A 1055 16.07 1.47 -32.73
C GLY A 1055 16.71 1.75 -34.10
N ILE A 1056 16.11 1.24 -35.18
CA ILE A 1056 16.54 1.56 -36.56
C ILE A 1056 16.34 3.06 -36.85
N ALA A 1057 15.20 3.63 -36.43
CA ALA A 1057 14.90 5.05 -36.61
C ALA A 1057 15.90 5.94 -35.83
N TYR A 1058 16.23 5.59 -34.59
CA TYR A 1058 17.23 6.29 -33.78
C TYR A 1058 18.61 6.29 -34.45
N HIS A 1059 19.07 5.14 -34.95
CA HIS A 1059 20.36 5.06 -35.65
C HIS A 1059 20.39 5.93 -36.91
N ARG A 1060 19.29 5.96 -37.68
CA ARG A 1060 19.15 6.86 -38.83
C ARG A 1060 19.16 8.32 -38.45
N TYR A 1061 18.46 8.70 -37.38
CA TYR A 1061 18.45 10.06 -36.86
C TYR A 1061 19.85 10.55 -36.44
N ARG A 1062 20.65 9.67 -35.82
CA ARG A 1062 22.03 10.01 -35.43
C ARG A 1062 22.97 10.20 -36.63
N ASN A 1063 22.73 9.48 -37.73
CA ASN A 1063 23.60 9.48 -38.91
C ASN A 1063 23.14 10.43 -40.03
N ALA A 1064 21.84 10.79 -40.06
CA ALA A 1064 21.26 11.73 -41.00
C ALA A 1064 20.28 12.64 -40.24
N SER A 1065 20.39 13.96 -40.41
CA SER A 1065 19.49 14.94 -39.79
C SER A 1065 18.08 14.85 -40.38
N VAL A 1066 17.30 13.85 -39.97
CA VAL A 1066 15.92 13.67 -40.43
C VAL A 1066 15.01 14.58 -39.59
N PRO A 1067 14.36 15.61 -40.17
CA PRO A 1067 13.51 16.56 -39.44
C PRO A 1067 12.17 15.97 -38.94
N VAL A 1068 11.87 14.70 -39.25
CA VAL A 1068 10.59 14.03 -38.93
C VAL A 1068 10.28 14.02 -37.42
N LEU A 1069 11.30 14.10 -36.55
CA LEU A 1069 11.16 14.07 -35.10
C LEU A 1069 11.27 15.45 -34.42
N SER A 1070 11.70 16.50 -35.13
CA SER A 1070 12.04 17.78 -34.50
C SER A 1070 10.91 18.81 -34.52
N ASN A 1071 10.14 18.95 -35.62
CA ASN A 1071 8.99 19.86 -35.71
C ASN A 1071 8.05 19.45 -36.86
N GLY A 1072 6.73 19.41 -36.62
CA GLY A 1072 5.70 19.15 -37.63
C GLY A 1072 4.50 18.35 -37.12
N THR A 1073 3.47 18.23 -37.95
CA THR A 1073 2.24 17.47 -37.67
C THR A 1073 2.53 15.98 -37.40
N THR A 1074 3.47 15.38 -38.13
CA THR A 1074 3.88 13.97 -37.93
C THR A 1074 4.49 13.73 -36.55
N ALA A 1075 5.36 14.62 -36.07
CA ALA A 1075 5.96 14.53 -34.73
C ALA A 1075 4.90 14.68 -33.63
N TRP A 1076 3.93 15.60 -33.83
CA TRP A 1076 2.80 15.76 -32.92
C TRP A 1076 1.91 14.51 -32.86
N LEU A 1077 1.59 13.92 -34.02
CA LEU A 1077 0.79 12.70 -34.11
C LEU A 1077 1.47 11.51 -33.42
N LEU A 1078 2.76 11.27 -33.70
CA LEU A 1078 3.52 10.17 -33.09
C LEU A 1078 3.67 10.31 -31.56
N LYS A 1079 3.67 11.55 -31.05
CA LYS A 1079 3.77 11.84 -29.63
C LYS A 1079 2.46 11.60 -28.87
N TRP A 1080 1.33 12.02 -29.44
CA TRP A 1080 0.06 12.05 -28.69
C TRP A 1080 -0.95 10.98 -29.07
N VAL A 1081 -0.94 10.49 -30.31
CA VAL A 1081 -1.94 9.51 -30.76
C VAL A 1081 -1.79 8.17 -30.03
N PRO A 1082 -0.61 7.52 -29.95
CA PRO A 1082 -0.50 6.21 -29.31
C PRO A 1082 -0.89 6.21 -27.82
N PRO A 1083 -0.42 7.15 -26.96
CA PRO A 1083 -0.87 7.21 -25.57
C PRO A 1083 -2.38 7.47 -25.43
N THR A 1084 -2.94 8.33 -26.27
CA THR A 1084 -4.38 8.65 -26.24
C THR A 1084 -5.21 7.43 -26.64
N MET A 1085 -4.77 6.67 -27.64
CA MET A 1085 -5.43 5.42 -28.06
C MET A 1085 -5.38 4.34 -26.98
N VAL A 1086 -4.26 4.22 -26.25
CA VAL A 1086 -4.16 3.30 -25.10
C VAL A 1086 -5.18 3.71 -24.02
N LEU A 1087 -5.24 5.00 -23.69
CA LEU A 1087 -6.18 5.49 -22.67
C LEU A 1087 -7.64 5.29 -23.08
N LEU A 1088 -8.00 5.62 -24.31
CA LEU A 1088 -9.37 5.44 -24.83
C LEU A 1088 -9.77 3.95 -24.85
N GLN A 1089 -8.86 3.06 -25.24
CA GLN A 1089 -9.11 1.62 -25.19
C GLN A 1089 -9.28 1.16 -23.73
N ALA A 1090 -8.40 1.56 -22.82
CA ALA A 1090 -8.50 1.20 -21.40
C ALA A 1090 -9.86 1.60 -20.78
N ILE A 1091 -10.42 2.77 -21.14
CA ILE A 1091 -11.73 3.24 -20.66
C ILE A 1091 -12.87 2.29 -21.08
N VAL A 1092 -12.76 1.64 -22.24
CA VAL A 1092 -13.77 0.71 -22.77
C VAL A 1092 -13.65 -0.69 -22.13
N SER A 1093 -12.53 -1.00 -21.46
CA SER A 1093 -12.25 -2.32 -20.90
C SER A 1093 -13.28 -2.89 -19.90
N PRO A 1094 -14.01 -2.10 -19.07
CA PRO A 1094 -15.00 -2.67 -18.15
C PRO A 1094 -16.16 -3.39 -18.88
N LEU A 1095 -16.43 -3.04 -20.14
CA LEU A 1095 -17.47 -3.71 -20.94
C LEU A 1095 -17.16 -5.20 -21.16
N PHE A 1096 -15.87 -5.57 -21.21
CA PHE A 1096 -15.44 -6.95 -21.48
C PHE A 1096 -15.79 -7.92 -20.35
N TYR A 1097 -16.08 -7.43 -19.14
CA TYR A 1097 -16.53 -8.26 -18.01
C TYR A 1097 -18.00 -8.70 -18.13
N GLY A 1098 -18.80 -8.02 -18.94
CA GLY A 1098 -20.22 -8.34 -19.16
C GLY A 1098 -20.52 -9.18 -20.40
N LEU A 1099 -19.50 -9.53 -21.19
CA LEU A 1099 -19.64 -10.28 -22.44
C LEU A 1099 -19.59 -11.79 -22.20
N ASP A 1100 -20.34 -12.54 -23.01
CA ASP A 1100 -20.27 -14.00 -23.04
C ASP A 1100 -19.30 -14.46 -24.14
N TYR A 1101 -18.26 -15.19 -23.73
CA TYR A 1101 -17.22 -15.73 -24.61
C TYR A 1101 -17.47 -17.19 -25.01
N SER A 1102 -18.71 -17.67 -24.89
CA SER A 1102 -19.11 -18.99 -25.39
C SER A 1102 -18.90 -19.14 -26.91
N GLN A 1103 -18.97 -18.02 -27.65
CA GLN A 1103 -18.75 -17.92 -29.09
C GLN A 1103 -17.60 -16.97 -29.45
N PRO A 1104 -16.89 -17.21 -30.57
CA PRO A 1104 -15.79 -16.36 -31.00
C PRO A 1104 -16.29 -15.01 -31.52
N MET A 1105 -15.61 -13.93 -31.17
CA MET A 1105 -16.02 -12.55 -31.48
C MET A 1105 -14.89 -11.82 -32.22
N LEU A 1106 -15.05 -11.59 -33.52
CA LEU A 1106 -14.00 -10.99 -34.37
C LEU A 1106 -13.63 -9.56 -33.94
N TRP A 1107 -14.62 -8.71 -33.64
CA TRP A 1107 -14.35 -7.33 -33.22
C TRP A 1107 -13.51 -7.28 -31.93
N ASN A 1108 -13.74 -8.22 -31.01
CA ASN A 1108 -13.02 -8.35 -29.74
C ASN A 1108 -11.56 -8.77 -29.97
N ALA A 1109 -11.33 -9.69 -30.91
CA ALA A 1109 -9.99 -10.09 -31.32
C ALA A 1109 -9.22 -8.94 -32.01
N ILE A 1110 -9.88 -8.19 -32.89
CA ILE A 1110 -9.32 -6.99 -33.54
C ILE A 1110 -8.96 -5.94 -32.49
N TYR A 1111 -9.88 -5.66 -31.56
CA TYR A 1111 -9.64 -4.72 -30.46
C TYR A 1111 -8.40 -5.12 -29.64
N GLY A 1112 -8.30 -6.39 -29.24
CA GLY A 1112 -7.15 -6.86 -28.44
C GLY A 1112 -5.81 -6.74 -29.18
N ALA A 1113 -5.79 -7.00 -30.48
CA ALA A 1113 -4.60 -6.82 -31.32
C ALA A 1113 -4.21 -5.34 -31.49
N VAL A 1114 -5.19 -4.47 -31.74
CA VAL A 1114 -4.96 -3.01 -31.86
C VAL A 1114 -4.43 -2.45 -30.55
N HIS A 1115 -4.99 -2.86 -29.41
CA HIS A 1115 -4.55 -2.38 -28.10
C HIS A 1115 -3.07 -2.67 -27.82
N ARG A 1116 -2.62 -3.88 -28.16
CA ARG A 1116 -1.20 -4.30 -28.08
C ARG A 1116 -0.29 -3.47 -28.98
N CYS A 1117 -0.74 -3.22 -30.21
CA CYS A 1117 0.01 -2.40 -31.17
C CYS A 1117 0.12 -0.96 -30.68
N CYS A 1118 -0.95 -0.37 -30.16
CA CYS A 1118 -0.95 0.98 -29.59
C CYS A 1118 0.00 1.09 -28.40
N TRP A 1119 0.04 0.09 -27.50
CA TRP A 1119 0.97 0.06 -26.38
C TRP A 1119 2.44 -0.01 -26.83
N GLY A 1120 2.73 -0.93 -27.76
CA GLY A 1120 4.07 -1.07 -28.35
C GLY A 1120 4.53 0.21 -29.04
N ALA A 1121 3.65 0.85 -29.82
CA ALA A 1121 3.89 2.12 -30.48
C ALA A 1121 4.13 3.25 -29.47
N MET A 1122 3.33 3.35 -28.41
CA MET A 1122 3.52 4.32 -27.32
C MET A 1122 4.89 4.18 -26.65
N CYS A 1123 5.30 2.95 -26.32
CA CYS A 1123 6.61 2.71 -25.71
C CYS A 1123 7.75 3.05 -26.69
N ALA A 1124 7.61 2.66 -27.96
CA ALA A 1124 8.61 2.89 -29.00
C ALA A 1124 8.83 4.39 -29.29
N THR A 1125 7.74 5.15 -29.44
CA THR A 1125 7.82 6.61 -29.66
C THR A 1125 8.32 7.34 -28.41
N GLY A 1126 7.89 6.91 -27.22
CA GLY A 1126 8.38 7.45 -25.95
C GLY A 1126 9.89 7.27 -25.76
N ILE A 1127 10.41 6.05 -26.03
CA ILE A 1127 11.85 5.76 -25.96
C ILE A 1127 12.63 6.56 -27.01
N LEU A 1128 12.13 6.62 -28.25
CA LEU A 1128 12.76 7.37 -29.33
C LEU A 1128 12.83 8.86 -29.01
N TYR A 1129 11.74 9.46 -28.51
CA TYR A 1129 11.70 10.87 -28.09
C TYR A 1129 12.63 11.15 -26.91
N GLY A 1130 12.66 10.24 -25.93
CA GLY A 1130 13.59 10.31 -24.80
C GLY A 1130 15.06 10.31 -25.23
N ALA A 1131 15.42 9.41 -26.14
CA ALA A 1131 16.80 9.26 -26.62
C ALA A 1131 17.25 10.41 -27.55
N THR A 1132 16.32 11.05 -28.27
CA THR A 1132 16.65 12.08 -29.28
C THR A 1132 16.52 13.52 -28.77
N VAL A 1133 15.41 13.84 -28.10
CA VAL A 1133 15.09 15.20 -27.64
C VAL A 1133 15.51 15.38 -26.19
N TRP A 1134 15.23 14.38 -25.35
CA TRP A 1134 15.48 14.50 -23.93
C TRP A 1134 16.97 14.34 -23.64
N GLN A 1135 17.70 13.42 -24.28
CA GLN A 1135 19.17 13.23 -24.15
C GLN A 1135 19.69 13.27 -22.68
N GLY A 1136 18.83 12.98 -21.68
CA GLY A 1136 19.15 13.16 -20.26
C GLY A 1136 19.28 14.62 -19.78
N ARG A 1137 18.59 15.60 -20.39
CA ARG A 1137 18.63 17.04 -20.10
C ARG A 1137 18.19 17.39 -18.66
N HIS A 1138 17.47 16.49 -17.98
CA HIS A 1138 17.29 16.51 -16.51
C HIS A 1138 18.33 15.62 -15.81
N SER A 1139 19.61 15.95 -15.99
CA SER A 1139 20.77 15.09 -15.69
C SER A 1139 20.85 14.58 -14.24
N TRP A 1140 20.36 15.33 -13.26
CA TRP A 1140 20.57 14.97 -11.86
C TRP A 1140 19.90 13.66 -11.42
N LEU A 1141 18.68 13.35 -11.88
CA LEU A 1141 17.97 12.11 -11.51
C LEU A 1141 18.52 10.89 -12.26
N HIS A 1142 18.71 10.99 -13.58
CA HIS A 1142 19.13 9.88 -14.45
C HIS A 1142 20.56 9.39 -14.16
N PHE A 1143 21.42 10.26 -13.64
CA PHE A 1143 22.79 9.94 -13.29
C PHE A 1143 23.01 9.67 -11.79
N HIS A 1144 21.95 9.60 -10.98
CA HIS A 1144 22.08 9.30 -9.56
C HIS A 1144 22.53 7.85 -9.34
N SER A 1145 23.66 7.66 -8.66
CA SER A 1145 24.33 6.37 -8.46
C SER A 1145 23.42 5.29 -7.84
N VAL A 1146 22.61 5.65 -6.85
CA VAL A 1146 21.67 4.73 -6.20
C VAL A 1146 20.57 4.26 -7.17
N LEU A 1147 20.02 5.16 -8.00
CA LEU A 1147 18.95 4.79 -8.94
C LEU A 1147 19.49 3.88 -10.05
N GLN A 1148 20.72 4.13 -10.50
CA GLN A 1148 21.41 3.25 -11.44
C GLN A 1148 21.72 1.88 -10.84
N MET A 1149 22.16 1.83 -9.58
CA MET A 1149 22.38 0.58 -8.84
C MET A 1149 21.09 -0.23 -8.75
N LEU A 1150 19.99 0.38 -8.27
CA LEU A 1150 18.70 -0.29 -8.15
C LEU A 1150 18.22 -0.79 -9.53
N SER A 1151 18.36 0.02 -10.57
CA SER A 1151 17.98 -0.43 -11.90
C SER A 1151 18.79 -1.67 -12.33
N LYS A 1152 20.13 -1.66 -12.21
CA LYS A 1152 20.97 -2.84 -12.54
C LYS A 1152 20.53 -4.12 -11.83
N LEU A 1153 20.05 -4.03 -10.59
CA LEU A 1153 19.54 -5.17 -9.81
C LEU A 1153 18.16 -5.69 -10.25
N SER A 1154 17.45 -5.01 -11.14
CA SER A 1154 16.09 -5.37 -11.56
C SER A 1154 15.97 -6.79 -12.12
N PHE A 1155 17.02 -7.34 -12.75
CA PHE A 1155 17.01 -8.73 -13.23
C PHE A 1155 17.00 -9.73 -12.07
N GLY A 1156 17.86 -9.52 -11.06
CA GLY A 1156 17.84 -10.31 -9.84
C GLY A 1156 16.49 -10.22 -9.11
N VAL A 1157 15.91 -9.02 -9.01
CA VAL A 1157 14.58 -8.79 -8.41
C VAL A 1157 13.50 -9.58 -9.16
N PHE A 1158 13.48 -9.51 -10.49
CA PHE A 1158 12.55 -10.26 -11.32
C PHE A 1158 12.63 -11.78 -11.08
N MET A 1159 13.84 -12.32 -10.89
CA MET A 1159 14.03 -13.75 -10.67
C MET A 1159 13.52 -14.23 -9.31
N VAL A 1160 13.65 -13.40 -8.26
CA VAL A 1160 13.35 -13.80 -6.87
C VAL A 1160 11.98 -13.36 -6.38
N GLN A 1161 11.32 -12.40 -7.04
CA GLN A 1161 10.08 -11.79 -6.54
C GLN A 1161 8.99 -12.80 -6.16
N PHE A 1162 8.76 -13.85 -6.96
CA PHE A 1162 7.74 -14.86 -6.68
C PHE A 1162 8.08 -15.71 -5.45
N ASN A 1163 9.37 -15.90 -5.14
CA ASN A 1163 9.78 -16.63 -3.94
C ASN A 1163 9.45 -15.83 -2.68
N VAL A 1164 9.76 -14.53 -2.70
CA VAL A 1164 9.47 -13.62 -1.59
C VAL A 1164 7.96 -13.43 -1.44
N LEU A 1165 7.22 -13.27 -2.54
CA LEU A 1165 5.77 -13.16 -2.52
C LEU A 1165 5.10 -14.39 -1.91
N LYS A 1166 5.47 -15.60 -2.36
CA LYS A 1166 4.96 -16.84 -1.76
C LYS A 1166 5.30 -16.95 -0.28
N SER A 1167 6.44 -16.40 0.17
CA SER A 1167 6.78 -16.40 1.59
C SER A 1167 5.81 -15.59 2.47
N LEU A 1168 5.09 -14.62 1.89
CA LEU A 1168 4.05 -13.87 2.61
C LEU A 1168 2.83 -14.73 2.96
N THR A 1169 2.62 -15.85 2.26
CA THR A 1169 1.43 -16.70 2.45
C THR A 1169 1.65 -17.85 3.41
N GLN A 1170 2.79 -17.90 4.08
CA GLN A 1170 3.20 -19.03 4.92
C GLN A 1170 2.35 -19.15 6.18
N ASN A 1171 2.13 -20.39 6.61
CA ASN A 1171 1.54 -20.73 7.90
C ASN A 1171 0.13 -20.12 8.15
N ALA A 1172 -0.68 -20.04 7.09
CA ALA A 1172 -2.05 -19.56 7.21
C ALA A 1172 -2.92 -20.60 7.96
N THR A 1173 -3.40 -20.24 9.14
CA THR A 1173 -4.29 -21.05 10.00
C THR A 1173 -5.57 -20.29 10.35
N GLY A 1174 -6.60 -20.97 10.86
CA GLY A 1174 -7.88 -20.34 11.20
C GLY A 1174 -8.57 -19.84 9.93
N ASN A 1175 -9.05 -18.60 9.92
CA ASN A 1175 -9.71 -18.01 8.74
C ASN A 1175 -8.72 -17.61 7.62
N GLY A 1176 -7.42 -17.79 7.83
CA GLY A 1176 -6.39 -17.37 6.89
C GLY A 1176 -5.68 -16.08 7.30
N ILE A 1177 -5.11 -15.36 6.32
CA ILE A 1177 -4.30 -14.16 6.50
C ILE A 1177 -5.20 -12.92 6.47
N ASP A 1178 -5.06 -12.03 7.44
CA ASP A 1178 -5.82 -10.78 7.44
C ASP A 1178 -5.36 -9.84 6.32
N PHE A 1179 -6.32 -9.24 5.61
CA PHE A 1179 -6.04 -8.22 4.62
C PHE A 1179 -6.55 -6.86 5.08
N SER A 1180 -5.67 -5.87 4.99
CA SER A 1180 -6.00 -4.46 5.09
C SER A 1180 -5.08 -3.67 4.15
N TRP A 1181 -5.47 -2.46 3.78
CA TRP A 1181 -4.61 -1.60 2.96
C TRP A 1181 -3.26 -1.30 3.63
N LYS A 1182 -3.23 -1.27 4.96
CA LYS A 1182 -1.97 -1.16 5.73
C LYS A 1182 -1.08 -2.38 5.48
N ILE A 1183 -1.61 -3.59 5.71
CA ILE A 1183 -0.88 -4.85 5.49
C ILE A 1183 -0.42 -4.96 4.03
N PHE A 1184 -1.24 -4.50 3.08
CA PHE A 1184 -0.86 -4.43 1.67
C PHE A 1184 0.39 -3.56 1.44
N PHE A 1185 0.39 -2.30 1.91
CA PHE A 1185 1.54 -1.41 1.71
C PHE A 1185 2.79 -1.89 2.47
N GLU A 1186 2.62 -2.46 3.67
CA GLU A 1186 3.70 -3.10 4.42
C GLU A 1186 4.29 -4.29 3.65
N SER A 1187 3.43 -5.13 3.07
CA SER A 1187 3.84 -6.27 2.24
C SER A 1187 4.57 -5.83 0.97
N VAL A 1188 4.12 -4.75 0.32
CA VAL A 1188 4.82 -4.17 -0.84
C VAL A 1188 6.21 -3.67 -0.44
N ALA A 1189 6.32 -2.92 0.67
CA ALA A 1189 7.59 -2.41 1.15
C ALA A 1189 8.56 -3.54 1.56
N TYR A 1190 8.07 -4.52 2.32
CA TYR A 1190 8.81 -5.72 2.71
C TYR A 1190 9.32 -6.48 1.49
N THR A 1191 8.43 -6.78 0.54
CA THR A 1191 8.78 -7.52 -0.67
C THR A 1191 9.84 -6.76 -1.47
N TRP A 1192 9.71 -5.44 -1.59
CA TRP A 1192 10.66 -4.61 -2.31
C TRP A 1192 12.05 -4.67 -1.65
N ILE A 1193 12.13 -4.43 -0.34
CA ILE A 1193 13.42 -4.45 0.39
C ILE A 1193 14.08 -5.82 0.30
N VAL A 1194 13.35 -6.89 0.57
CA VAL A 1194 13.89 -8.27 0.58
C VAL A 1194 14.31 -8.70 -0.82
N CYS A 1195 13.51 -8.43 -1.85
CA CYS A 1195 13.89 -8.77 -3.23
C CYS A 1195 15.18 -8.07 -3.67
N TYR A 1196 15.33 -6.78 -3.35
CA TYR A 1196 16.54 -6.04 -3.68
C TYR A 1196 17.77 -6.50 -2.88
N ALA A 1197 17.58 -6.90 -1.61
CA ALA A 1197 18.64 -7.49 -0.81
C ALA A 1197 19.14 -8.82 -1.40
N ILE A 1198 18.22 -9.74 -1.73
CA ILE A 1198 18.57 -11.03 -2.35
C ILE A 1198 19.17 -10.80 -3.75
N ALA A 1199 18.60 -9.88 -4.54
CA ALA A 1199 19.13 -9.54 -5.86
C ALA A 1199 20.55 -8.97 -5.78
N LEU A 1200 20.88 -8.19 -4.75
CA LEU A 1200 22.23 -7.68 -4.52
C LEU A 1200 23.22 -8.84 -4.25
N ILE A 1201 22.83 -9.80 -3.41
CA ILE A 1201 23.65 -10.99 -3.13
C ILE A 1201 23.88 -11.79 -4.42
N LEU A 1202 22.81 -12.08 -5.18
CA LEU A 1202 22.92 -12.79 -6.45
C LEU A 1202 23.77 -12.03 -7.47
N ALA A 1203 23.67 -10.70 -7.52
CA ALA A 1203 24.46 -9.88 -8.44
C ALA A 1203 25.96 -9.94 -8.11
N LEU A 1204 26.32 -9.81 -6.83
CA LEU A 1204 27.71 -9.78 -6.39
C LEU A 1204 28.39 -11.15 -6.42
N MET A 1205 27.65 -12.22 -6.10
CA MET A 1205 28.21 -13.57 -5.99
C MET A 1205 28.13 -14.39 -7.29
N VAL A 1206 27.15 -14.10 -8.16
CA VAL A 1206 26.85 -14.94 -9.32
C VAL A 1206 26.83 -14.14 -10.61
N GLU A 1207 25.95 -13.15 -10.76
CA GLU A 1207 25.70 -12.48 -12.04
C GLU A 1207 26.94 -11.74 -12.58
N LEU A 1208 27.52 -10.84 -11.78
CA LEU A 1208 28.63 -10.00 -12.21
C LEU A 1208 29.94 -10.79 -12.38
N PRO A 1209 30.35 -11.67 -11.46
CA PRO A 1209 31.52 -12.53 -11.65
C PRO A 1209 31.40 -13.40 -12.91
N ALA A 1210 30.26 -14.06 -13.10
CA ALA A 1210 30.06 -14.91 -14.27
C ALA A 1210 30.12 -14.10 -15.57
N ALA A 1211 29.46 -12.95 -15.61
CA ALA A 1211 29.51 -12.06 -16.78
C ALA A 1211 30.94 -11.60 -17.10
N ALA A 1212 31.75 -11.28 -16.08
CA ALA A 1212 33.15 -10.86 -16.26
C ALA A 1212 34.03 -12.03 -16.75
N ILE A 1213 33.89 -13.22 -16.16
CA ILE A 1213 34.60 -14.44 -16.57
C ILE A 1213 34.29 -14.78 -18.03
N PHE A 1214 33.00 -14.84 -18.40
CA PHE A 1214 32.61 -15.14 -19.77
C PHE A 1214 33.09 -14.06 -20.76
N LYS A 1215 33.05 -12.78 -20.37
CA LYS A 1215 33.60 -11.71 -21.19
C LYS A 1215 35.10 -11.88 -21.45
N ARG A 1216 35.88 -12.35 -20.47
CA ARG A 1216 37.32 -12.64 -20.63
C ARG A 1216 37.53 -13.87 -21.53
N LEU A 1217 36.82 -14.97 -21.27
CA LEU A 1217 36.93 -16.21 -22.03
C LEU A 1217 36.57 -16.02 -23.52
N PHE A 1218 35.49 -15.29 -23.82
CA PHE A 1218 35.02 -15.09 -25.20
C PHE A 1218 35.47 -13.76 -25.84
N GLY A 1219 36.16 -12.90 -25.09
CA GLY A 1219 36.68 -11.59 -25.53
C GLY A 1219 38.17 -11.58 -25.89
N ALA A 1220 38.93 -12.62 -25.51
CA ALA A 1220 40.39 -12.68 -25.64
C ALA A 1220 40.96 -12.92 -27.06
N THR A 1221 40.29 -12.47 -28.12
CA THR A 1221 40.79 -12.62 -29.51
C THR A 1221 41.35 -11.33 -30.13
N LYS A 1222 41.71 -10.31 -29.35
CA LYS A 1222 42.25 -9.05 -29.90
C LYS A 1222 43.52 -8.46 -29.25
N SER A 1223 44.10 -9.08 -28.23
CA SER A 1223 45.25 -8.46 -27.54
C SER A 1223 46.64 -8.87 -28.04
N GLN A 1224 46.78 -9.83 -28.97
CA GLN A 1224 48.09 -10.29 -29.43
C GLN A 1224 48.49 -9.86 -30.85
N HIS A 1225 47.58 -9.28 -31.65
CA HIS A 1225 47.92 -8.86 -33.02
C HIS A 1225 48.23 -7.36 -33.17
N ASP A 1226 47.53 -6.48 -32.42
CA ASP A 1226 47.74 -5.02 -32.52
C ASP A 1226 49.05 -4.53 -31.86
N GLY A 1227 49.73 -5.39 -31.09
CA GLY A 1227 51.04 -5.09 -30.49
C GLY A 1227 52.22 -5.22 -31.46
N LYS A 1228 52.11 -6.07 -32.49
CA LYS A 1228 53.20 -6.27 -33.48
C LYS A 1228 53.15 -5.32 -34.68
N ASP A 1229 51.98 -4.74 -34.98
CA ASP A 1229 51.83 -3.82 -36.11
C ASP A 1229 52.12 -2.35 -35.73
N LYS A 1230 52.03 -1.98 -34.44
CA LYS A 1230 52.49 -0.67 -33.97
C LYS A 1230 54.01 -0.57 -33.80
N GLU A 1231 54.70 -1.68 -33.60
CA GLU A 1231 56.16 -1.70 -33.48
C GLU A 1231 56.85 -1.65 -34.86
N LYS A 1232 56.19 -2.09 -35.94
CA LYS A 1232 56.70 -1.97 -37.32
C LYS A 1232 56.42 -0.62 -38.01
N SER A 1233 55.46 0.16 -37.52
CA SER A 1233 55.16 1.51 -38.04
C SER A 1233 56.03 2.60 -37.41
N ALA A 1234 56.68 2.34 -36.28
CA ALA A 1234 57.54 3.31 -35.59
C ALA A 1234 59.01 3.27 -36.04
N THR A 1235 59.44 2.25 -36.78
CA THR A 1235 60.81 2.11 -37.32
C THR A 1235 60.94 2.47 -38.82
N LYS A 1236 60.04 3.31 -39.36
CA LYS A 1236 60.11 3.79 -40.76
C LYS A 1236 59.96 5.31 -40.93
N SER A 1237 60.19 6.06 -39.87
CA SER A 1237 60.26 7.53 -39.91
C SER A 1237 61.47 8.09 -39.14
N GLU A 1238 62.63 7.46 -39.34
CA GLU A 1238 63.94 8.12 -39.25
C GLU A 1238 64.63 8.00 -40.62
#